data_AF-A0A6A7N686-F1
#
_entry.id   AF-A0A6A7N686-F1
#
_cell.length_a   1.000
_cell.length_b   1.000
_cell.length_c   1.000
_cell.angle_alpha   90.00
_cell.angle_beta   90.00
_cell.angle_gamma   90.00
#
_symmetry.space_group_name_H-M   'P 1'
#
loop_
_entity.id
_entity.type
_entity.pdbx_description
1 polymer ?
#
loop_
_entity_poly.entity_id
_entity_poly.type
_entity_poly.pdbx_seq_one_letter_code
_entity_poly.pdbx_strand_id
1 'polypeptide(L)'
;MNAVDSADFALTATGNATGTISGVTGNGDTYSVTVSGLGGDGTLRLDLNPSGTGIYNNFMVDIIGGYAGGQQYTLDHTVAAPSAPAMTAGTDSGISTSDAITSNATPVFTGTAEANATVTLYDSGGSAVLGSAVADGSGNWSITSSTLVQGSHTLSARQTDVAGNVSAASGARTVVIDTGASAPAAPTLATASDSGAPGDGITNSAAPTINGTAEANASVTLYDTGGSIVLGTATADGSGNWSITSSTLAQGSHTLSARQTDVAGNVSAAGATLTLTIDTATPAAPGAPVLAAASDSGTPGDRITTVAAPVLTGTAEAYATVKLYDSNGTTVLGTATANGSGDWSITSSALSVGTHTLTATQTDRAGNVSAAGASLALTIAAPPPPPPAEPPTPIIDGVPVTQQTVLLPGGGIGTRTIIPIITADRPDSSGGAGTADIPLVTAGGGTLLLAQIATGFGLTAVGGDSQPAGSSADHLSMALLAAAPDHSSGDQNHLAGNGANFIKQLAATVPLLVETITLSSGATAPTAPLTLTGTPAQHTALVIDASHVPAGSQLVLNAVDFAAIIGAANVTGNTAGQTLIGDAASQRFTVSSGSGGAVFAGGGSDTLSFTLPNAQGATHGDPRAAAAAPGTTILHGGLGADTAVFSGASTDYTIERHQGYVTVTAKAQPQQHALVINVESLKFSDATLALDNRDALSAIAGLYRDALGRQADYLGFDYWGRAEQNGISLGRIALDIISSPASQQLHPIVFNGDSTHDIELLYLGIFSRHSDADGMAFWVKALANGFSLEHIANNFMHSQEMELHKIGAPNWDFLIAA
;
A
#
# COMPACT_ATOMS: atom_id res chain seq x y z
N MET A 1 46.39 82.23 -31.73
CA MET A 1 47.17 81.93 -32.95
C MET A 1 47.68 83.26 -33.46
N ASN A 2 48.99 83.42 -33.60
CA ASN A 2 49.54 84.61 -34.23
C ASN A 2 48.94 84.71 -35.64
N ALA A 3 48.51 85.91 -36.04
CA ALA A 3 47.96 86.12 -37.38
C ALA A 3 49.07 85.78 -38.38
N VAL A 4 48.80 84.84 -39.28
CA VAL A 4 49.72 84.49 -40.37
C VAL A 4 50.04 85.76 -41.16
N ASP A 5 51.32 86.09 -41.26
CA ASP A 5 51.82 87.31 -41.89
C ASP A 5 52.84 86.99 -43.00
N SER A 6 53.38 88.02 -43.64
CA SER A 6 54.32 87.86 -44.75
C SER A 6 55.61 87.12 -44.39
N ALA A 7 56.00 87.04 -43.11
CA ALA A 7 57.20 86.34 -42.67
C ALA A 7 56.98 84.83 -42.54
N ASP A 8 55.73 84.36 -42.55
CA ASP A 8 55.40 82.94 -42.57
C ASP A 8 55.59 82.30 -43.95
N PHE A 9 55.83 83.11 -44.98
CA PHE A 9 56.04 82.66 -46.35
C PHE A 9 57.43 83.04 -46.85
N ALA A 10 58.08 82.13 -47.57
CA ALA A 10 59.34 82.33 -48.27
C ALA A 10 59.11 82.23 -49.78
N LEU A 11 59.72 83.16 -50.52
CA LEU A 11 59.73 83.11 -51.98
C LEU A 11 61.00 82.38 -52.42
N THR A 12 60.85 81.21 -53.03
CA THR A 12 61.97 80.42 -53.55
C THR A 12 62.07 80.64 -55.05
N ALA A 13 63.24 81.04 -55.52
CA ALA A 13 63.49 81.37 -56.93
C ALA A 13 64.50 80.41 -57.57
N THR A 14 64.34 80.11 -58.85
CA THR A 14 65.37 79.50 -59.70
C THR A 14 65.85 80.52 -60.74
N GLY A 15 67.11 80.40 -61.21
CA GLY A 15 67.69 81.34 -62.16
C GLY A 15 68.03 82.70 -61.55
N ASN A 16 67.69 83.79 -62.26
CA ASN A 16 67.86 85.17 -61.79
C ASN A 16 66.53 85.80 -61.34
N ALA A 17 65.47 85.00 -61.19
CA ALA A 17 64.16 85.48 -60.79
C ALA A 17 64.20 86.09 -59.37
N THR A 18 63.58 87.24 -59.20
CA THR A 18 63.44 87.93 -57.90
C THR A 18 62.03 88.45 -57.73
N GLY A 19 61.58 88.52 -56.47
CA GLY A 19 60.32 89.14 -56.08
C GLY A 19 60.29 89.35 -54.57
N THR A 20 59.39 90.20 -54.09
CA THR A 20 59.17 90.44 -52.66
C THR A 20 57.71 90.23 -52.30
N ILE A 21 57.47 89.59 -51.16
CA ILE A 21 56.13 89.45 -50.62
C ILE A 21 55.71 90.83 -50.10
N SER A 22 54.67 91.40 -50.71
CA SER A 22 54.21 92.77 -50.46
C SER A 22 52.93 92.85 -49.64
N GLY A 23 52.22 91.73 -49.51
CA GLY A 23 51.06 91.62 -48.64
C GLY A 23 50.57 90.19 -48.55
N VAL A 24 50.00 89.85 -47.39
CA VAL A 24 49.23 88.62 -47.17
C VAL A 24 47.86 89.06 -46.70
N THR A 25 46.82 88.61 -47.38
CA THR A 25 45.43 88.83 -46.98
C THR A 25 44.72 87.49 -46.97
N GLY A 26 43.95 87.21 -45.92
CA GLY A 26 43.29 85.92 -45.78
C GLY A 26 42.80 85.70 -44.35
N ASN A 27 41.92 84.74 -44.20
CA ASN A 27 41.59 84.16 -42.90
C ASN A 27 42.33 82.84 -42.78
N GLY A 28 42.40 82.28 -41.58
CA GLY A 28 42.98 80.96 -41.36
C GLY A 28 42.17 79.82 -41.94
N ASP A 29 41.77 79.92 -43.21
CA ASP A 29 41.23 78.90 -44.14
C ASP A 29 41.84 79.07 -45.56
N THR A 30 42.08 80.32 -45.99
CA THR A 30 42.70 80.60 -47.30
C THR A 30 43.53 81.88 -47.26
N TYR A 31 44.75 81.82 -47.77
CA TYR A 31 45.65 82.98 -47.84
C TYR A 31 45.89 83.41 -49.28
N SER A 32 45.75 84.70 -49.54
CA SER A 32 46.20 85.37 -50.75
C SER A 32 47.48 86.13 -50.48
N VAL A 33 48.55 85.73 -51.17
CA VAL A 33 49.87 86.35 -51.04
C VAL A 33 50.16 87.15 -52.29
N THR A 34 50.35 88.47 -52.13
CA THR A 34 50.67 89.40 -53.20
C THR A 34 52.18 89.55 -53.31
N VAL A 35 52.74 89.13 -54.45
CA VAL A 35 54.16 89.30 -54.75
C VAL A 35 54.37 90.51 -55.66
N SER A 36 55.24 91.42 -55.24
CA SER A 36 55.62 92.65 -55.96
C SER A 36 57.10 92.63 -56.35
N GLY A 37 57.52 93.60 -57.17
CA GLY A 37 58.92 93.74 -57.57
C GLY A 37 59.45 92.55 -58.39
N LEU A 38 58.57 91.88 -59.14
CA LEU A 38 58.92 90.72 -59.96
C LEU A 38 59.89 91.10 -61.10
N GLY A 39 60.97 90.34 -61.27
CA GLY A 39 61.97 90.55 -62.33
C GLY A 39 62.93 89.37 -62.51
N GLY A 40 63.69 89.37 -63.61
CA GLY A 40 64.63 88.30 -63.99
C GLY A 40 63.99 87.15 -64.79
N ASP A 41 64.81 86.18 -65.22
CA ASP A 41 64.37 84.95 -65.91
C ASP A 41 64.50 83.75 -64.95
N GLY A 42 63.47 82.91 -64.88
CA GLY A 42 63.40 81.73 -64.02
C GLY A 42 62.00 81.48 -63.45
N THR A 43 61.90 80.63 -62.42
CA THR A 43 60.62 80.29 -61.77
C THR A 43 60.55 80.80 -60.34
N LEU A 44 59.39 81.29 -59.92
CA LEU A 44 59.09 81.55 -58.51
C LEU A 44 58.14 80.49 -57.93
N ARG A 45 58.43 80.07 -56.70
CA ARG A 45 57.60 79.20 -55.86
C ARG A 45 57.40 79.88 -54.51
N LEU A 46 56.22 79.70 -53.92
CA LEU A 46 55.89 80.23 -52.60
C LEU A 46 55.87 79.07 -51.61
N ASP A 47 56.78 79.09 -50.65
CA ASP A 47 56.92 78.10 -49.59
C ASP A 47 56.42 78.68 -48.27
N LEU A 48 55.79 77.89 -47.41
CA LEU A 48 55.62 78.27 -46.00
C LEU A 48 56.93 77.99 -45.25
N ASN A 49 57.28 78.85 -44.30
CA ASN A 49 58.38 78.60 -43.36
C ASN A 49 58.09 77.33 -42.52
N PRO A 50 59.12 76.66 -41.94
CA PRO A 50 59.08 75.23 -41.57
C PRO A 50 58.16 74.80 -40.40
N SER A 51 57.05 75.49 -40.11
CA SER A 51 56.15 75.20 -38.98
C SER A 51 55.28 73.93 -39.15
N GLY A 52 55.44 73.17 -40.26
CA GLY A 52 55.03 71.76 -40.31
C GLY A 52 53.64 71.46 -40.88
N THR A 53 53.06 72.30 -41.74
CA THR A 53 51.74 72.05 -42.34
C THR A 53 51.73 71.36 -43.71
N GLY A 54 52.88 71.21 -44.40
CA GLY A 54 52.99 70.41 -45.63
C GLY A 54 52.31 70.99 -46.89
N ILE A 55 52.04 72.30 -46.91
CA ILE A 55 51.28 72.99 -47.96
C ILE A 55 52.24 73.54 -49.04
N TYR A 56 51.99 73.21 -50.30
CA TYR A 56 52.71 73.76 -51.45
C TYR A 56 51.72 74.40 -52.42
N ASN A 57 52.07 75.54 -53.03
CA ASN A 57 51.43 75.89 -54.29
C ASN A 57 51.96 74.94 -55.36
N ASN A 58 51.12 74.07 -55.94
CA ASN A 58 51.59 73.10 -56.94
C ASN A 58 51.92 73.74 -58.31
N PHE A 59 52.09 75.07 -58.37
CA PHE A 59 52.32 75.83 -59.60
C PHE A 59 53.58 76.69 -59.46
N MET A 60 54.56 76.40 -60.32
CA MET A 60 55.68 77.32 -60.60
C MET A 60 55.18 78.41 -61.54
N VAL A 61 55.48 79.67 -61.23
CA VAL A 61 55.18 80.78 -62.13
C VAL A 61 56.45 81.14 -62.89
N ASP A 62 56.44 80.87 -64.20
CA ASP A 62 57.52 81.26 -65.11
C ASP A 62 57.51 82.78 -65.31
N ILE A 63 58.63 83.44 -65.03
CA ILE A 63 58.83 84.84 -65.39
C ILE A 63 59.55 84.86 -66.74
N ILE A 64 58.77 85.01 -67.82
CA ILE A 64 59.30 85.24 -69.17
C ILE A 64 58.89 86.64 -69.63
N GLY A 65 59.83 87.58 -69.60
CA GLY A 65 59.70 88.91 -70.22
C GLY A 65 58.83 89.92 -69.47
N GLY A 66 59.44 90.70 -68.57
CA GLY A 66 58.98 92.04 -68.14
C GLY A 66 57.52 92.15 -67.71
N TYR A 67 57.17 91.61 -66.53
CA TYR A 67 55.84 91.76 -65.93
C TYR A 67 55.72 93.05 -65.09
N ALA A 68 54.59 93.75 -65.19
CA ALA A 68 54.28 94.92 -64.38
C ALA A 68 53.15 94.62 -63.38
N GLY A 69 53.52 94.25 -62.15
CA GLY A 69 52.75 94.44 -60.92
C GLY A 69 51.68 93.39 -60.52
N GLY A 70 51.86 92.79 -59.33
CA GLY A 70 50.79 92.29 -58.45
C GLY A 70 50.19 90.91 -58.74
N GLN A 71 51.00 89.84 -58.73
CA GLN A 71 50.46 88.46 -58.82
C GLN A 71 50.00 87.97 -57.44
N GLN A 72 48.80 87.41 -57.39
CA GLN A 72 48.18 86.87 -56.19
C GLN A 72 48.26 85.34 -56.21
N TYR A 73 48.84 84.76 -55.17
CA TYR A 73 48.89 83.32 -54.95
C TYR A 73 47.86 82.94 -53.91
N THR A 74 46.96 82.02 -54.24
CA THR A 74 45.99 81.47 -53.28
C THR A 74 46.55 80.17 -52.69
N LEU A 75 46.74 80.14 -51.38
CA LEU A 75 47.09 78.94 -50.62
C LEU A 75 45.86 78.48 -49.85
N ASP A 76 45.42 77.27 -50.15
CA ASP A 76 44.40 76.54 -49.41
C ASP A 76 45.08 75.74 -48.29
N HIS A 77 44.59 75.88 -47.06
CA HIS A 77 45.17 75.20 -45.90
C HIS A 77 44.13 74.39 -45.10
N THR A 78 42.89 74.34 -45.57
CA THR A 78 41.79 73.71 -44.84
C THR A 78 40.98 72.87 -45.78
N VAL A 79 41.08 71.57 -45.55
CA VAL A 79 40.21 70.59 -46.18
C VAL A 79 39.19 70.14 -45.14
N ALA A 80 37.90 70.23 -45.46
CA ALA A 80 36.85 69.77 -44.55
C ALA A 80 36.96 68.25 -44.34
N ALA A 81 36.49 67.72 -43.21
CA ALA A 81 36.35 66.27 -43.11
C ALA A 81 35.30 65.77 -44.12
N PRO A 82 35.50 64.61 -44.77
CA PRO A 82 34.46 64.04 -45.61
C PRO A 82 33.25 63.63 -44.76
N SER A 83 32.13 63.31 -45.39
CA SER A 83 31.00 62.70 -44.69
C SER A 83 31.37 61.36 -44.04
N ALA A 84 30.61 60.94 -43.03
CA ALA A 84 30.77 59.61 -42.44
C ALA A 84 30.54 58.51 -43.50
N PRO A 85 31.35 57.44 -43.54
CA PRO A 85 31.14 56.35 -44.49
C PRO A 85 29.76 55.71 -44.33
N ALA A 86 29.02 55.59 -45.43
CA ALA A 86 27.75 54.88 -45.49
C ALA A 86 27.93 53.58 -46.27
N MET A 87 27.61 52.44 -45.65
CA MET A 87 27.61 51.15 -46.35
C MET A 87 26.48 51.14 -47.39
N THR A 88 26.77 50.63 -48.59
CA THR A 88 25.75 50.50 -49.63
C THR A 88 24.80 49.33 -49.36
N ALA A 89 23.53 49.50 -49.69
CA ALA A 89 22.49 48.47 -49.55
C ALA A 89 22.82 47.17 -50.32
N GLY A 90 23.64 47.24 -51.38
CA GLY A 90 24.05 46.05 -52.16
C GLY A 90 25.08 45.17 -51.44
N THR A 91 25.74 45.68 -50.41
CA THR A 91 26.72 44.93 -49.61
C THR A 91 26.31 44.77 -48.15
N ASP A 92 25.15 45.29 -47.76
CA ASP A 92 24.54 45.08 -46.45
C ASP A 92 23.54 43.93 -46.59
N SER A 93 23.96 42.72 -46.22
CA SER A 93 23.22 41.48 -46.48
C SER A 93 22.33 41.08 -45.32
N GLY A 94 21.43 40.11 -45.55
CA GLY A 94 20.61 39.54 -44.48
C GLY A 94 19.25 40.22 -44.37
N ILE A 95 18.78 40.41 -43.14
CA ILE A 95 17.39 40.83 -42.86
C ILE A 95 17.15 42.30 -43.22
N SER A 96 18.16 43.15 -43.08
CA SER A 96 18.11 44.57 -43.38
C SER A 96 19.23 44.93 -44.34
N THR A 97 18.96 45.87 -45.25
CA THR A 97 19.98 46.41 -46.17
C THR A 97 20.46 47.79 -45.69
N SER A 98 20.35 48.07 -44.39
CA SER A 98 20.71 49.37 -43.82
C SER A 98 21.20 49.35 -42.36
N ASP A 99 21.31 48.18 -41.73
CA ASP A 99 21.76 48.03 -40.34
C ASP A 99 23.29 47.86 -40.22
N ALA A 100 24.02 47.72 -41.34
CA ALA A 100 25.45 47.47 -41.41
C ALA A 100 25.89 46.19 -40.66
N ILE A 101 25.08 45.14 -40.74
CA ILE A 101 25.40 43.79 -40.28
C ILE A 101 25.42 42.89 -41.52
N THR A 102 26.59 42.39 -41.91
CA THR A 102 26.75 41.76 -43.23
C THR A 102 27.66 40.54 -43.23
N SER A 103 27.32 39.59 -44.10
CA SER A 103 28.15 38.43 -44.49
C SER A 103 29.19 38.76 -45.54
N ASN A 104 29.12 39.94 -46.13
CA ASN A 104 30.11 40.40 -47.10
C ASN A 104 31.34 40.95 -46.36
N ALA A 105 32.45 40.22 -46.41
CA ALA A 105 33.72 40.64 -45.81
C ALA A 105 34.43 41.80 -46.54
N THR A 106 33.93 42.24 -47.70
CA THR A 106 34.44 43.40 -48.46
C THR A 106 33.31 44.38 -48.82
N PRO A 107 32.65 45.04 -47.84
CA PRO A 107 31.55 45.93 -48.14
C PRO A 107 31.98 47.15 -48.97
N VAL A 108 31.01 47.75 -49.65
CA VAL A 108 31.21 49.01 -50.37
C VAL A 108 30.69 50.15 -49.52
N PHE A 109 31.52 51.18 -49.36
CA PHE A 109 31.21 52.41 -48.65
C PHE A 109 31.13 53.58 -49.61
N THR A 110 30.23 54.51 -49.32
CA THR A 110 30.01 55.72 -50.08
C THR A 110 29.92 56.93 -49.16
N GLY A 111 30.09 58.11 -49.74
CA GLY A 111 29.89 59.38 -49.05
C GLY A 111 30.21 60.55 -49.96
N THR A 112 30.25 61.74 -49.36
CA THR A 112 30.70 62.97 -49.98
C THR A 112 32.03 63.46 -49.42
N ALA A 113 32.76 64.18 -50.27
CA ALA A 113 34.09 64.74 -50.12
C ALA A 113 34.20 66.00 -51.01
N GLU A 114 35.31 66.72 -50.92
CA GLU A 114 35.63 67.77 -51.89
C GLU A 114 35.84 67.16 -53.29
N ALA A 115 35.36 67.85 -54.33
CA ALA A 115 35.42 67.35 -55.70
C ALA A 115 36.87 67.11 -56.13
N ASN A 116 37.15 65.92 -56.69
CA ASN A 116 38.48 65.45 -57.09
C ASN A 116 39.47 65.22 -55.93
N ALA A 117 39.05 65.26 -54.67
CA ALA A 117 39.88 64.87 -53.53
C ALA A 117 40.08 63.34 -53.46
N THR A 118 41.24 62.89 -52.99
CA THR A 118 41.51 61.47 -52.72
C THR A 118 40.98 61.10 -51.33
N VAL A 119 39.97 60.25 -51.25
CA VAL A 119 39.39 59.74 -50.01
C VAL A 119 40.06 58.42 -49.64
N THR A 120 40.49 58.28 -48.39
CA THR A 120 41.02 57.02 -47.82
C THR A 120 40.10 56.55 -46.69
N LEU A 121 39.67 55.30 -46.74
CA LEU A 121 38.83 54.65 -45.74
C LEU A 121 39.72 53.90 -44.73
N TYR A 122 39.41 54.02 -43.45
CA TYR A 122 40.15 53.42 -42.35
C TYR A 122 39.26 52.62 -41.40
N ASP A 123 39.84 51.58 -40.78
CA ASP A 123 39.29 50.86 -39.62
C ASP A 123 40.05 51.21 -38.33
N SER A 124 39.53 50.73 -37.18
CA SER A 124 40.16 50.80 -35.86
C SER A 124 40.51 52.23 -35.46
N GLY A 125 39.60 53.17 -35.73
CA GLY A 125 39.79 54.59 -35.38
C GLY A 125 40.88 55.31 -36.18
N GLY A 126 41.25 54.81 -37.36
CA GLY A 126 42.16 55.49 -38.29
C GLY A 126 43.53 54.84 -38.50
N SER A 127 43.77 53.63 -37.98
CA SER A 127 45.10 53.00 -38.01
C SER A 127 45.31 52.03 -39.17
N ALA A 128 44.26 51.38 -39.67
CA ALA A 128 44.36 50.43 -40.77
C ALA A 128 43.66 50.98 -42.01
N VAL A 129 44.36 51.09 -43.13
CA VAL A 129 43.79 51.53 -44.42
C VAL A 129 43.03 50.37 -45.05
N LEU A 130 41.76 50.60 -45.38
CA LEU A 130 40.89 49.64 -46.06
C LEU A 130 40.82 49.85 -47.57
N GLY A 131 41.13 51.05 -48.06
CA GLY A 131 41.08 51.39 -49.48
C GLY A 131 41.04 52.89 -49.71
N SER A 132 41.17 53.30 -50.97
CA SER A 132 41.11 54.71 -51.37
C SER A 132 40.45 54.89 -52.74
N ALA A 133 39.76 56.01 -52.94
CA ALA A 133 39.18 56.41 -54.21
C ALA A 133 39.22 57.94 -54.38
N VAL A 134 39.16 58.42 -55.62
CA VAL A 134 39.03 59.85 -55.92
C VAL A 134 37.54 60.20 -55.97
N ALA A 135 37.13 61.27 -55.29
CA ALA A 135 35.77 61.80 -55.35
C ALA A 135 35.49 62.39 -56.75
N ASP A 136 34.28 62.18 -57.28
CA ASP A 136 33.90 62.68 -58.59
C ASP A 136 33.76 64.23 -58.60
N GLY A 137 33.47 64.80 -59.77
CA GLY A 137 33.27 66.26 -59.92
C GLY A 137 32.09 66.83 -59.13
N SER A 138 31.22 65.98 -58.57
CA SER A 138 30.12 66.34 -57.67
C SER A 138 30.45 66.03 -56.20
N GLY A 139 31.66 65.55 -55.90
CA GLY A 139 32.12 65.22 -54.55
C GLY A 139 31.73 63.83 -54.06
N ASN A 140 31.13 62.95 -54.86
CA ASN A 140 30.75 61.60 -54.42
C ASN A 140 31.93 60.64 -54.53
N TRP A 141 32.08 59.74 -53.58
CA TRP A 141 33.09 58.68 -53.60
C TRP A 141 32.48 57.31 -53.30
N SER A 142 33.15 56.25 -53.78
CA SER A 142 32.82 54.85 -53.49
C SER A 142 34.10 54.04 -53.31
N ILE A 143 34.19 53.29 -52.21
CA ILE A 143 35.34 52.46 -51.86
C ILE A 143 34.85 51.06 -51.48
N THR A 144 35.27 50.03 -52.22
CA THR A 144 35.21 48.63 -51.75
C THR A 144 36.33 48.41 -50.75
N SER A 145 36.01 47.98 -49.53
CA SER A 145 37.04 47.74 -48.51
C SER A 145 37.90 46.53 -48.87
N SER A 146 39.14 46.51 -48.37
CA SER A 146 39.87 45.27 -48.15
C SER A 146 39.07 44.34 -47.22
N THR A 147 39.43 43.05 -47.22
CA THR A 147 38.76 42.05 -46.38
C THR A 147 38.81 42.42 -44.90
N LEU A 148 37.64 42.58 -44.30
CA LEU A 148 37.43 42.75 -42.87
C LEU A 148 37.22 41.37 -42.23
N VAL A 149 37.72 41.20 -41.02
CA VAL A 149 37.59 39.94 -40.26
C VAL A 149 36.23 39.87 -39.56
N GLN A 150 35.83 38.69 -39.06
CA GLN A 150 34.59 38.58 -38.30
C GLN A 150 34.64 39.44 -37.02
N GLY A 151 33.58 40.20 -36.77
CA GLY A 151 33.43 41.07 -35.60
C GLY A 151 32.98 42.49 -35.93
N SER A 152 33.01 43.34 -34.91
CA SER A 152 32.64 44.76 -35.01
C SER A 152 33.83 45.62 -35.42
N HIS A 153 33.61 46.49 -36.39
CA HIS A 153 34.56 47.44 -36.96
C HIS A 153 34.02 48.86 -36.82
N THR A 154 34.93 49.82 -36.67
CA THR A 154 34.59 51.25 -36.52
C THR A 154 35.32 52.05 -37.57
N LEU A 155 34.59 52.41 -38.63
CA LEU A 155 35.13 52.95 -39.85
C LEU A 155 35.06 54.47 -39.89
N SER A 156 36.09 55.09 -40.45
CA SER A 156 36.14 56.54 -40.71
C SER A 156 36.88 56.82 -42.01
N ALA A 157 36.67 58.00 -42.59
CA ALA A 157 37.36 58.42 -43.81
C ALA A 157 38.13 59.71 -43.59
N ARG A 158 39.23 59.87 -44.31
CA ARG A 158 39.94 61.16 -44.47
C ARG A 158 40.06 61.45 -45.95
N GLN A 159 40.11 62.73 -46.31
CA GLN A 159 40.38 63.13 -47.68
C GLN A 159 41.69 63.91 -47.79
N THR A 160 42.32 63.81 -48.95
CA THR A 160 43.44 64.64 -49.38
C THR A 160 42.99 65.46 -50.57
N ASP A 161 42.93 66.78 -50.43
CA ASP A 161 42.50 67.67 -51.51
C ASP A 161 43.53 67.73 -52.66
N VAL A 162 43.23 68.52 -53.70
CA VAL A 162 44.12 68.69 -54.86
C VAL A 162 45.43 69.44 -54.52
N ALA A 163 45.46 70.17 -53.42
CA ALA A 163 46.64 70.89 -52.92
C ALA A 163 47.53 70.01 -52.02
N GLY A 164 47.04 68.84 -51.61
CA GLY A 164 47.74 67.89 -50.75
C GLY A 164 47.40 68.00 -49.26
N ASN A 165 46.44 68.84 -48.87
CA ASN A 165 46.02 68.96 -47.47
C ASN A 165 45.24 67.71 -47.04
N VAL A 166 45.51 67.18 -45.83
CA VAL A 166 44.81 66.00 -45.28
C VAL A 166 43.81 66.42 -44.21
N SER A 167 42.57 65.97 -44.35
CA SER A 167 41.48 66.33 -43.42
C SER A 167 41.59 65.65 -42.05
N ALA A 168 40.83 66.20 -41.09
CA ALA A 168 40.40 65.43 -39.93
C ALA A 168 39.58 64.20 -40.36
N ALA A 169 39.47 63.20 -39.48
CA ALA A 169 38.62 62.04 -39.72
C ALA A 169 37.14 62.44 -39.74
N SER A 170 36.35 61.79 -40.59
CA SER A 170 34.90 61.91 -40.59
C SER A 170 34.26 61.28 -39.34
N GLY A 171 32.93 61.41 -39.21
CA GLY A 171 32.17 60.66 -38.21
C GLY A 171 32.33 59.15 -38.38
N ALA A 172 32.32 58.41 -37.26
CA ALA A 172 32.51 56.97 -37.27
C ALA A 172 31.23 56.21 -37.68
N ARG A 173 31.38 55.13 -38.47
CA ARG A 173 30.33 54.15 -38.76
C ARG A 173 30.72 52.79 -38.18
N THR A 174 29.88 52.24 -37.32
CA THR A 174 30.02 50.86 -36.87
C THR A 174 29.49 49.90 -37.94
N VAL A 175 30.23 48.82 -38.17
CA VAL A 175 29.91 47.75 -39.12
C VAL A 175 30.20 46.43 -38.43
N VAL A 176 29.29 45.47 -38.53
CA VAL A 176 29.53 44.11 -38.03
C VAL A 176 29.68 43.17 -39.22
N ILE A 177 30.84 42.53 -39.30
CA ILE A 177 31.09 41.45 -40.24
C ILE A 177 30.77 40.15 -39.54
N ASP A 178 29.82 39.40 -40.09
CA ASP A 178 29.41 38.11 -39.57
C ASP A 178 29.33 37.11 -40.71
N THR A 179 30.27 36.17 -40.77
CA THR A 179 30.48 35.28 -41.92
C THR A 179 30.01 33.85 -41.68
N GLY A 180 29.23 33.58 -40.64
CA GLY A 180 28.71 32.23 -40.42
C GLY A 180 27.65 32.12 -39.35
N ALA A 181 26.66 31.28 -39.62
CA ALA A 181 25.61 30.91 -38.69
C ALA A 181 25.83 29.50 -38.14
N SER A 182 25.58 29.31 -36.85
CA SER A 182 25.61 28.00 -36.19
C SER A 182 24.39 27.15 -36.59
N ALA A 183 24.53 25.83 -36.58
CA ALA A 183 23.36 24.96 -36.77
C ALA A 183 22.41 25.09 -35.55
N PRO A 184 21.08 25.15 -35.75
CA PRO A 184 20.12 25.13 -34.64
C PRO A 184 20.28 23.87 -33.77
N ALA A 185 19.85 23.97 -32.51
CA ALA A 185 19.75 22.78 -31.66
C ALA A 185 18.71 21.79 -32.21
N ALA A 186 18.74 20.55 -31.70
CA ALA A 186 17.72 19.56 -32.03
C ALA A 186 16.32 20.13 -31.71
N PRO A 187 15.38 20.12 -32.67
CA PRO A 187 14.02 20.50 -32.39
C PRO A 187 13.37 19.59 -31.35
N THR A 188 12.34 20.09 -30.66
CA THR A 188 11.54 19.35 -29.69
C THR A 188 10.06 19.48 -30.04
N LEU A 189 9.30 18.40 -29.86
CA LEU A 189 7.84 18.46 -29.94
C LEU A 189 7.30 19.34 -28.82
N ALA A 190 6.45 20.33 -29.14
CA ALA A 190 5.85 21.17 -28.12
C ALA A 190 4.89 20.36 -27.26
N THR A 191 4.84 20.64 -25.96
CA THR A 191 3.98 19.91 -25.00
C THR A 191 2.50 19.89 -25.38
N ALA A 192 1.98 20.97 -25.98
CA ALA A 192 0.60 21.04 -26.46
C ALA A 192 0.32 20.19 -27.71
N SER A 193 1.37 19.76 -28.41
CA SER A 193 1.32 18.86 -29.57
C SER A 193 1.85 17.46 -29.24
N ASP A 194 2.29 17.22 -28.01
CA ASP A 194 2.78 15.93 -27.52
C ASP A 194 1.61 15.18 -26.88
N SER A 195 0.96 14.31 -27.66
CA SER A 195 -0.26 13.60 -27.25
C SER A 195 0.07 12.17 -26.85
N GLY A 196 -0.75 11.59 -25.96
CA GLY A 196 -0.43 10.29 -25.38
C GLY A 196 0.66 10.40 -24.32
N ALA A 197 1.81 9.74 -24.53
CA ALA A 197 2.89 9.64 -23.55
C ALA A 197 3.93 10.77 -23.73
N PRO A 198 4.15 11.64 -22.73
CA PRO A 198 5.07 12.77 -22.88
C PRO A 198 6.50 12.35 -23.23
N GLY A 199 7.07 12.98 -24.25
CA GLY A 199 8.45 12.85 -24.67
C GLY A 199 8.79 11.56 -25.42
N ASP A 200 7.79 10.75 -25.82
CA ASP A 200 8.02 9.53 -26.61
C ASP A 200 8.13 9.79 -28.12
N GLY A 201 7.83 11.02 -28.55
CA GLY A 201 7.93 11.45 -29.95
C GLY A 201 6.81 10.90 -30.83
N ILE A 202 5.67 10.51 -30.25
CA ILE A 202 4.49 10.04 -30.97
C ILE A 202 3.36 11.06 -30.76
N THR A 203 2.61 11.40 -31.81
CA THR A 203 1.49 12.33 -31.68
C THR A 203 0.37 12.08 -32.67
N ASN A 204 -0.86 12.31 -32.20
CA ASN A 204 -2.07 12.38 -33.02
C ASN A 204 -2.33 13.73 -33.69
N SER A 205 -1.45 14.71 -33.50
CA SER A 205 -1.51 15.96 -34.25
C SER A 205 -0.83 15.76 -35.60
N ALA A 206 -1.58 15.87 -36.70
CA ALA A 206 -1.02 15.85 -38.06
C ALA A 206 -0.22 17.12 -38.40
N ALA A 207 -0.36 18.19 -37.62
CA ALA A 207 0.34 19.46 -37.80
C ALA A 207 0.90 19.93 -36.45
N PRO A 208 1.86 19.20 -35.86
CA PRO A 208 2.36 19.52 -34.53
C PRO A 208 3.18 20.81 -34.53
N THR A 209 3.15 21.49 -33.39
CA THR A 209 4.05 22.59 -33.08
C THR A 209 5.40 22.04 -32.61
N ILE A 210 6.46 22.51 -33.24
CA ILE A 210 7.84 22.15 -32.96
C ILE A 210 8.56 23.39 -32.42
N ASN A 211 9.26 23.23 -31.31
CA ASN A 211 10.06 24.26 -30.69
C ASN A 211 11.55 23.98 -30.88
N GLY A 212 12.37 25.01 -30.71
CA GLY A 212 13.80 24.83 -30.61
C GLY A 212 14.51 26.14 -30.31
N THR A 213 15.83 26.11 -30.43
CA THR A 213 16.68 27.29 -30.28
C THR A 213 17.55 27.52 -31.50
N ALA A 214 17.85 28.78 -31.74
CA ALA A 214 18.60 29.33 -32.87
C ALA A 214 19.32 30.61 -32.40
N GLU A 215 20.08 31.27 -33.26
CA GLU A 215 20.63 32.59 -32.96
C GLU A 215 19.50 33.62 -32.81
N ALA A 216 19.72 34.60 -31.94
CA ALA A 216 18.71 35.60 -31.63
C ALA A 216 18.30 36.38 -32.89
N ASN A 217 17.00 36.52 -33.12
CA ASN A 217 16.41 37.17 -34.30
C ASN A 217 16.69 36.49 -35.65
N ALA A 218 17.26 35.28 -35.67
CA ALA A 218 17.47 34.53 -36.91
C ALA A 218 16.14 34.01 -37.50
N SER A 219 16.07 33.87 -38.82
CA SER A 219 14.96 33.20 -39.51
C SER A 219 15.20 31.69 -39.56
N VAL A 220 14.32 30.93 -38.92
CA VAL A 220 14.39 29.47 -38.83
C VAL A 220 13.42 28.84 -39.83
N THR A 221 13.89 27.82 -40.56
CA THR A 221 13.06 26.98 -41.43
C THR A 221 13.11 25.54 -40.91
N LEU A 222 11.94 24.95 -40.69
CA LEU A 222 11.77 23.56 -40.27
C LEU A 222 11.56 22.65 -41.49
N TYR A 223 12.19 21.48 -41.48
CA TYR A 223 12.15 20.52 -42.58
C TYR A 223 11.82 19.10 -42.11
N ASP A 224 11.22 18.28 -42.98
CA ASP A 224 11.06 16.82 -42.86
C ASP A 224 12.04 16.04 -43.76
N THR A 225 12.09 14.72 -43.59
CA THR A 225 12.82 13.73 -44.41
C THR A 225 14.30 14.10 -44.60
N GLY A 226 14.93 14.50 -43.50
CA GLY A 226 16.36 14.83 -43.46
C GLY A 226 16.73 16.17 -44.11
N GLY A 227 15.77 17.10 -44.25
CA GLY A 227 16.05 18.47 -44.70
C GLY A 227 15.52 18.84 -46.09
N SER A 228 14.60 18.05 -46.67
CA SER A 228 14.18 18.23 -48.08
C SER A 228 12.83 18.93 -48.25
N ILE A 229 11.89 18.73 -47.32
CA ILE A 229 10.54 19.28 -47.41
C ILE A 229 10.37 20.37 -46.35
N VAL A 230 10.06 21.60 -46.76
CA VAL A 230 9.80 22.71 -45.83
C VAL A 230 8.44 22.52 -45.16
N LEU A 231 8.44 22.53 -43.83
CA LEU A 231 7.24 22.44 -43.00
C LEU A 231 6.74 23.78 -42.49
N GLY A 232 7.61 24.79 -42.41
CA GLY A 232 7.25 26.11 -41.94
C GLY A 232 8.49 26.96 -41.61
N THR A 233 8.24 28.23 -41.33
CA THR A 233 9.27 29.21 -40.96
C THR A 233 8.82 30.05 -39.77
N ALA A 234 9.78 30.49 -38.95
CA ALA A 234 9.56 31.44 -37.86
C ALA A 234 10.83 32.27 -37.62
N THR A 235 10.70 33.40 -36.94
CA THR A 235 11.84 34.17 -36.44
C THR A 235 12.09 33.80 -34.99
N ALA A 236 13.33 33.52 -34.62
CA ALA A 236 13.73 33.31 -33.23
C ALA A 236 13.63 34.62 -32.44
N ASP A 237 13.21 34.56 -31.18
CA ASP A 237 13.15 35.73 -30.32
C ASP A 237 14.55 36.26 -29.93
N GLY A 238 14.60 37.35 -29.16
CA GLY A 238 15.87 37.92 -28.69
C GLY A 238 16.68 37.01 -27.75
N SER A 239 16.08 35.91 -27.27
CA SER A 239 16.75 34.86 -26.49
C SER A 239 17.08 33.61 -27.32
N GLY A 240 16.75 33.62 -28.62
CA GLY A 240 17.00 32.52 -29.55
C GLY A 240 15.90 31.45 -29.60
N ASN A 241 14.77 31.61 -28.92
CA ASN A 241 13.70 30.61 -28.95
C ASN A 241 12.80 30.79 -30.18
N TRP A 242 12.37 29.69 -30.79
CA TRP A 242 11.42 29.71 -31.89
C TRP A 242 10.37 28.60 -31.73
N SER A 243 9.22 28.80 -32.39
CA SER A 243 8.11 27.85 -32.43
C SER A 243 7.47 27.85 -33.82
N ILE A 244 7.33 26.67 -34.42
CA ILE A 244 6.76 26.47 -35.76
C ILE A 244 5.67 25.41 -35.68
N THR A 245 4.42 25.78 -35.97
CA THR A 245 3.38 24.81 -36.32
C THR A 245 3.65 24.31 -37.74
N SER A 246 3.96 23.02 -37.86
CA SER A 246 4.28 22.40 -39.14
C SER A 246 3.08 22.37 -40.09
N SER A 247 3.35 22.35 -41.40
CA SER A 247 2.38 21.88 -42.38
C SER A 247 1.98 20.44 -42.09
N THR A 248 0.80 20.03 -42.55
CA THR A 248 0.28 18.67 -42.33
C THR A 248 1.24 17.60 -42.82
N LEU A 249 1.65 16.73 -41.88
CA LEU A 249 2.46 15.54 -42.08
C LEU A 249 1.56 14.31 -42.29
N ALA A 250 2.05 13.34 -43.06
CA ALA A 250 1.36 12.08 -43.32
C ALA A 250 1.47 11.12 -42.12
N GLN A 251 0.69 10.04 -42.12
CA GLN A 251 0.82 8.98 -41.12
C GLN A 251 2.20 8.31 -41.21
N GLY A 252 2.84 8.05 -40.07
CA GLY A 252 4.08 7.29 -39.97
C GLY A 252 5.24 8.07 -39.35
N SER A 253 6.47 7.58 -39.57
CA SER A 253 7.68 8.14 -38.99
C SER A 253 8.27 9.26 -39.85
N HIS A 254 8.71 10.32 -39.18
CA HIS A 254 9.29 11.54 -39.71
C HIS A 254 10.61 11.84 -39.01
N THR A 255 11.49 12.56 -39.70
CA THR A 255 12.79 12.98 -39.18
C THR A 255 12.96 14.46 -39.44
N LEU A 256 12.63 15.26 -38.41
CA LEU A 256 12.57 16.71 -38.52
C LEU A 256 13.93 17.34 -38.20
N SER A 257 14.31 18.37 -38.94
CA SER A 257 15.51 19.17 -38.68
C SER A 257 15.25 20.64 -39.00
N ALA A 258 16.03 21.54 -38.41
CA ALA A 258 15.92 22.97 -38.67
C ALA A 258 17.22 23.52 -39.28
N ARG A 259 17.07 24.55 -40.12
CA ARG A 259 18.15 25.46 -40.53
C ARG A 259 17.79 26.87 -40.13
N GLN A 260 18.79 27.71 -39.94
CA GLN A 260 18.57 29.14 -39.72
C GLN A 260 19.30 29.99 -40.74
N THR A 261 18.79 31.20 -40.94
CA THR A 261 19.46 32.31 -41.59
C THR A 261 19.63 33.39 -40.54
N ASP A 262 20.87 33.73 -40.17
CA ASP A 262 21.15 34.75 -39.16
C ASP A 262 20.79 36.18 -39.65
N VAL A 263 21.04 37.18 -38.81
CA VAL A 263 20.73 38.58 -39.12
C VAL A 263 21.54 39.10 -40.31
N ALA A 264 22.79 38.62 -40.46
CA ALA A 264 23.71 38.98 -41.54
C ALA A 264 23.42 38.25 -42.86
N GLY A 265 22.54 37.24 -42.85
CA GLY A 265 22.14 36.46 -44.01
C GLY A 265 22.92 35.15 -44.22
N ASN A 266 23.72 34.70 -43.26
CA ASN A 266 24.39 33.39 -43.37
C ASN A 266 23.38 32.27 -43.12
N VAL A 267 23.37 31.27 -44.01
CA VAL A 267 22.54 30.08 -43.86
C VAL A 267 23.36 28.97 -43.19
N SER A 268 22.85 28.41 -42.11
CA SER A 268 23.53 27.35 -41.38
C SER A 268 23.36 25.96 -42.02
N ALA A 269 24.20 25.02 -41.58
CA ALA A 269 23.95 23.59 -41.79
C ALA A 269 22.68 23.13 -41.05
N ALA A 270 22.13 21.98 -41.44
CA ALA A 270 21.02 21.38 -40.70
C ALA A 270 21.46 20.97 -39.28
N GLY A 271 20.61 21.28 -38.30
CA GLY A 271 20.79 20.83 -36.91
C GLY A 271 20.58 19.33 -36.71
N ALA A 272 20.70 18.89 -35.47
CA ALA A 272 20.34 17.53 -35.07
C ALA A 272 18.82 17.27 -35.28
N THR A 273 18.45 16.00 -35.42
CA THR A 273 17.10 15.61 -35.85
C THR A 273 16.18 15.23 -34.69
N LEU A 274 14.90 15.59 -34.79
CA LEU A 274 13.80 15.05 -33.98
C LEU A 274 13.16 13.87 -34.73
N THR A 275 13.13 12.69 -34.12
CA THR A 275 12.31 11.58 -34.62
C THR A 275 10.88 11.79 -34.11
N LEU A 276 9.93 11.79 -35.04
CA LEU A 276 8.52 12.05 -34.74
C LEU A 276 7.67 10.99 -35.45
N THR A 277 6.69 10.41 -34.77
CA THR A 277 5.70 9.53 -35.38
C THR A 277 4.34 10.21 -35.36
N ILE A 278 3.79 10.44 -36.54
CA ILE A 278 2.43 10.93 -36.70
C ILE A 278 1.51 9.73 -36.73
N ASP A 279 0.64 9.65 -35.73
CA ASP A 279 -0.37 8.63 -35.65
C ASP A 279 -1.74 9.23 -35.35
N THR A 280 -2.50 9.43 -36.41
CA THR A 280 -3.86 9.99 -36.39
C THR A 280 -4.93 8.90 -36.47
N ALA A 281 -4.53 7.63 -36.53
CA ALA A 281 -5.44 6.52 -36.74
C ALA A 281 -6.11 6.18 -35.42
N THR A 282 -7.43 6.25 -35.37
CA THR A 282 -8.15 5.80 -34.17
C THR A 282 -8.09 4.28 -34.08
N PRO A 283 -7.73 3.72 -32.91
CA PRO A 283 -7.70 2.28 -32.73
C PRO A 283 -9.11 1.71 -32.84
N ALA A 284 -9.22 0.45 -33.29
CA ALA A 284 -10.51 -0.23 -33.39
C ALA A 284 -11.21 -0.26 -32.02
N ALA A 285 -12.55 -0.24 -32.00
CA ALA A 285 -13.27 -0.34 -30.73
C ALA A 285 -12.95 -1.68 -30.04
N PRO A 286 -12.70 -1.71 -28.71
CA PRO A 286 -12.46 -2.96 -27.99
C PRO A 286 -13.63 -3.94 -28.14
N GLY A 287 -13.35 -5.23 -27.97
CA GLY A 287 -14.39 -6.24 -27.78
C GLY A 287 -15.21 -5.98 -26.51
N ALA A 288 -16.30 -6.73 -26.32
CA ALA A 288 -17.05 -6.64 -25.08
C ALA A 288 -16.16 -7.05 -23.89
N PRO A 289 -16.18 -6.29 -22.77
CA PRO A 289 -15.56 -6.74 -21.53
C PRO A 289 -16.05 -8.15 -21.16
N VAL A 290 -15.18 -8.94 -20.55
CA VAL A 290 -15.48 -10.29 -20.08
C VAL A 290 -15.32 -10.31 -18.57
N LEU A 291 -16.37 -10.76 -17.86
CA LEU A 291 -16.31 -11.00 -16.42
C LEU A 291 -15.29 -12.10 -16.13
N ALA A 292 -14.27 -11.80 -15.33
CA ALA A 292 -13.26 -12.78 -14.95
C ALA A 292 -13.90 -13.87 -14.07
N ALA A 293 -13.49 -15.12 -14.25
CA ALA A 293 -14.06 -16.27 -13.54
C ALA A 293 -14.00 -16.13 -12.01
N ALA A 294 -12.96 -15.50 -11.46
CA ALA A 294 -12.84 -15.26 -10.02
C ALA A 294 -13.82 -14.20 -9.49
N SER A 295 -14.43 -13.40 -10.37
CA SER A 295 -15.45 -12.40 -10.04
C SER A 295 -16.84 -12.81 -10.50
N ASP A 296 -17.00 -14.00 -11.06
CA ASP A 296 -18.26 -14.57 -11.54
C ASP A 296 -18.85 -15.45 -10.43
N SER A 297 -19.72 -14.87 -9.60
CA SER A 297 -20.31 -15.59 -8.46
C SER A 297 -21.66 -16.21 -8.82
N GLY A 298 -22.01 -17.34 -8.20
CA GLY A 298 -23.24 -18.04 -8.55
C GLY A 298 -23.05 -18.93 -9.79
N THR A 299 -23.78 -18.67 -10.88
CA THR A 299 -23.76 -19.53 -12.07
C THR A 299 -22.68 -19.06 -13.05
N PRO A 300 -21.63 -19.84 -13.33
CA PRO A 300 -20.58 -19.41 -14.22
C PRO A 300 -21.10 -19.07 -15.63
N GLY A 301 -20.73 -17.89 -16.13
CA GLY A 301 -21.03 -17.40 -17.47
C GLY A 301 -22.42 -16.77 -17.62
N ASP A 302 -23.22 -16.66 -16.56
CA ASP A 302 -24.53 -16.01 -16.61
C ASP A 302 -24.45 -14.47 -16.57
N ARG A 303 -23.26 -13.92 -16.26
CA ARG A 303 -22.96 -12.48 -16.14
C ARG A 303 -23.72 -11.81 -14.99
N ILE A 304 -24.02 -12.58 -13.95
CA ILE A 304 -24.59 -12.10 -12.70
C ILE A 304 -23.55 -12.33 -11.60
N THR A 305 -23.26 -11.31 -10.80
CA THR A 305 -22.29 -11.43 -9.70
C THR A 305 -22.72 -10.62 -8.49
N THR A 306 -22.36 -11.10 -7.32
CA THR A 306 -22.48 -10.40 -6.03
C THR A 306 -21.20 -9.64 -5.66
N VAL A 307 -20.14 -9.76 -6.46
CA VAL A 307 -18.90 -9.01 -6.27
C VAL A 307 -19.16 -7.57 -6.73
N ALA A 308 -19.20 -6.62 -5.80
CA ALA A 308 -19.50 -5.22 -6.11
C ALA A 308 -18.41 -4.54 -6.97
N ALA A 309 -17.16 -5.00 -6.89
CA ALA A 309 -16.02 -4.50 -7.67
C ALA A 309 -15.42 -5.65 -8.51
N PRO A 310 -16.13 -6.15 -9.53
CA PRO A 310 -15.68 -7.31 -10.30
C PRO A 310 -14.43 -6.98 -11.12
N VAL A 311 -13.65 -8.02 -11.42
CA VAL A 311 -12.55 -7.96 -12.39
C VAL A 311 -13.10 -8.21 -13.78
N LEU A 312 -12.86 -7.27 -14.68
CA LEU A 312 -13.20 -7.35 -16.10
C LEU A 312 -11.92 -7.50 -16.91
N THR A 313 -11.97 -8.34 -17.93
CA THR A 313 -10.87 -8.62 -18.84
C THR A 313 -11.29 -8.37 -20.28
N GLY A 314 -10.33 -8.25 -21.17
CA GLY A 314 -10.60 -8.17 -22.60
C GLY A 314 -9.32 -7.96 -23.41
N THR A 315 -9.51 -7.63 -24.68
CA THR A 315 -8.43 -7.33 -25.61
C THR A 315 -8.50 -5.88 -26.08
N ALA A 316 -7.33 -5.34 -26.38
CA ALA A 316 -7.07 -3.99 -26.86
C ALA A 316 -5.83 -4.04 -27.78
N GLU A 317 -5.50 -2.93 -28.41
CA GLU A 317 -4.21 -2.75 -29.06
C GLU A 317 -3.09 -2.86 -28.02
N ALA A 318 -1.96 -3.46 -28.42
CA ALA A 318 -0.84 -3.67 -27.52
C ALA A 318 -0.37 -2.33 -26.93
N TYR A 319 -0.18 -2.30 -25.61
CA TYR A 319 0.22 -1.11 -24.85
C TYR A 319 -0.78 0.05 -24.84
N ALA A 320 -2.00 -0.12 -25.37
CA ALA A 320 -3.05 0.88 -25.27
C ALA A 320 -3.57 1.02 -23.83
N THR A 321 -3.98 2.23 -23.45
CA THR A 321 -4.68 2.48 -22.18
C THR A 321 -6.16 2.22 -22.36
N VAL A 322 -6.73 1.28 -21.61
CA VAL A 322 -8.14 0.92 -21.63
C VAL A 322 -8.86 1.58 -20.47
N LYS A 323 -9.97 2.26 -20.76
CA LYS A 323 -10.90 2.78 -19.75
C LYS A 323 -12.20 1.98 -19.80
N LEU A 324 -12.60 1.47 -18.64
CA LEU A 324 -13.88 0.80 -18.46
C LEU A 324 -14.92 1.81 -17.98
N TYR A 325 -16.09 1.82 -18.61
CA TYR A 325 -17.19 2.73 -18.31
C TYR A 325 -18.45 1.98 -17.88
N ASP A 326 -19.24 2.62 -17.02
CA ASP A 326 -20.60 2.19 -16.69
C ASP A 326 -21.60 2.60 -17.81
N SER A 327 -22.86 2.22 -17.60
CA SER A 327 -24.04 2.36 -18.46
C SER A 327 -24.29 3.76 -19.02
N ASN A 328 -23.80 4.81 -18.36
CA ASN A 328 -23.92 6.19 -18.83
C ASN A 328 -22.85 6.59 -19.85
N GLY A 329 -21.89 5.71 -20.15
CA GLY A 329 -20.77 5.94 -21.07
C GLY A 329 -19.80 7.03 -20.62
N THR A 330 -19.88 7.51 -19.38
CA THR A 330 -19.09 8.65 -18.87
C THR A 330 -18.44 8.38 -17.51
N THR A 331 -19.06 7.58 -16.64
CA THR A 331 -18.47 7.14 -15.37
C THR A 331 -17.36 6.13 -15.64
N VAL A 332 -16.10 6.51 -15.37
CA VAL A 332 -14.94 5.61 -15.44
C VAL A 332 -14.93 4.71 -14.21
N LEU A 333 -15.01 3.41 -14.44
CA LEU A 333 -14.96 2.37 -13.42
C LEU A 333 -13.54 1.92 -13.13
N GLY A 334 -12.65 2.03 -14.11
CA GLY A 334 -11.25 1.70 -13.92
C GLY A 334 -10.44 1.95 -15.18
N THR A 335 -9.12 1.86 -15.05
CA THR A 335 -8.18 2.06 -16.15
C THR A 335 -7.04 1.06 -16.01
N ALA A 336 -6.62 0.47 -17.12
CA ALA A 336 -5.46 -0.40 -17.19
C ALA A 336 -4.73 -0.21 -18.52
N THR A 337 -3.47 -0.63 -18.60
CA THR A 337 -2.73 -0.71 -19.86
C THR A 337 -2.74 -2.13 -20.35
N ALA A 338 -3.05 -2.33 -21.64
CA ALA A 338 -2.96 -3.64 -22.27
C ALA A 338 -1.50 -4.10 -22.37
N ASN A 339 -1.26 -5.40 -22.19
CA ASN A 339 0.08 -5.97 -22.33
C ASN A 339 0.53 -6.00 -23.81
N GLY A 340 1.74 -6.51 -24.08
CA GLY A 340 2.25 -6.61 -25.45
C GLY A 340 1.49 -7.56 -26.38
N SER A 341 0.59 -8.40 -25.83
CA SER A 341 -0.34 -9.25 -26.59
C SER A 341 -1.73 -8.62 -26.74
N GLY A 342 -1.98 -7.46 -26.11
CA GLY A 342 -3.25 -6.76 -26.15
C GLY A 342 -4.21 -7.12 -25.00
N ASP A 343 -3.84 -8.00 -24.06
CA ASP A 343 -4.73 -8.36 -22.96
C ASP A 343 -4.71 -7.30 -21.86
N TRP A 344 -5.88 -6.98 -21.31
CA TRP A 344 -6.03 -6.09 -20.16
C TRP A 344 -6.92 -6.70 -19.07
N SER A 345 -6.73 -6.25 -17.84
CA SER A 345 -7.52 -6.62 -16.67
C SER A 345 -7.76 -5.38 -15.80
N ILE A 346 -9.03 -5.09 -15.49
CA ILE A 346 -9.45 -3.96 -14.68
C ILE A 346 -10.35 -4.47 -13.56
N THR A 347 -9.93 -4.27 -12.31
CA THR A 347 -10.87 -4.32 -11.17
C THR A 347 -11.69 -3.03 -11.20
N SER A 348 -13.02 -3.14 -11.36
CA SER A 348 -13.86 -1.95 -11.40
C SER A 348 -13.93 -1.28 -10.02
N SER A 349 -14.27 0.01 -9.99
CA SER A 349 -14.84 0.63 -8.80
C SER A 349 -16.15 -0.07 -8.43
N ALA A 350 -16.57 0.09 -7.17
CA ALA A 350 -17.78 -0.55 -6.68
C ALA A 350 -19.01 -0.09 -7.49
N LEU A 351 -19.66 -1.04 -8.13
CA LEU A 351 -20.91 -0.89 -8.84
C LEU A 351 -22.07 -1.11 -7.87
N SER A 352 -23.14 -0.35 -8.05
CA SER A 352 -24.38 -0.53 -7.28
C SER A 352 -25.07 -1.84 -7.64
N VAL A 353 -26.01 -2.31 -6.81
CA VAL A 353 -26.92 -3.39 -7.22
C VAL A 353 -27.75 -2.96 -8.42
N GLY A 354 -27.86 -3.85 -9.41
CA GLY A 354 -28.64 -3.61 -10.62
C GLY A 354 -27.92 -4.09 -11.88
N THR A 355 -28.53 -3.81 -13.02
CA THR A 355 -27.91 -4.11 -14.32
C THR A 355 -27.08 -2.93 -14.78
N HIS A 356 -25.83 -3.23 -15.12
CA HIS A 356 -24.85 -2.32 -15.66
C HIS A 356 -24.51 -2.73 -17.10
N THR A 357 -24.44 -1.77 -18.00
CA THR A 357 -24.02 -1.95 -19.39
C THR A 357 -22.60 -1.44 -19.52
N LEU A 358 -21.63 -2.32 -19.25
CA LEU A 358 -20.23 -1.97 -19.22
C LEU A 358 -19.68 -1.86 -20.63
N THR A 359 -18.99 -0.78 -20.94
CA THR A 359 -18.28 -0.60 -22.21
C THR A 359 -16.83 -0.25 -21.92
N ALA A 360 -15.95 -0.51 -22.89
CA ALA A 360 -14.56 -0.07 -22.80
C ALA A 360 -14.21 0.80 -24.00
N THR A 361 -13.40 1.83 -23.78
CA THR A 361 -12.65 2.49 -24.85
C THR A 361 -11.18 2.20 -24.65
N GLN A 362 -10.41 2.31 -25.72
CA GLN A 362 -8.96 2.28 -25.64
C GLN A 362 -8.37 3.54 -26.22
N THR A 363 -7.24 3.93 -25.66
CA THR A 363 -6.41 5.04 -26.11
C THR A 363 -5.06 4.46 -26.51
N ASP A 364 -4.70 4.59 -27.78
CA ASP A 364 -3.39 4.14 -28.27
C ASP A 364 -2.24 4.99 -27.70
N ARG A 365 -1.01 4.69 -28.14
CA ARG A 365 0.19 5.41 -27.66
C ARG A 365 0.24 6.88 -28.09
N ALA A 366 -0.37 7.21 -29.23
CA ALA A 366 -0.44 8.57 -29.75
C ALA A 366 -1.59 9.38 -29.12
N GLY A 367 -2.39 8.76 -28.27
CA GLY A 367 -3.52 9.40 -27.61
C GLY A 367 -4.82 9.39 -28.42
N ASN A 368 -4.92 8.65 -29.54
CA ASN A 368 -6.19 8.49 -30.23
C ASN A 368 -7.12 7.59 -29.42
N VAL A 369 -8.36 8.04 -29.23
CA VAL A 369 -9.36 7.31 -28.44
C VAL A 369 -10.33 6.60 -29.38
N SER A 370 -10.49 5.29 -29.20
CA SER A 370 -11.47 4.50 -29.95
C SER A 370 -12.91 4.95 -29.65
N ALA A 371 -13.85 4.58 -30.52
CA ALA A 371 -15.24 4.50 -30.12
C ALA A 371 -15.42 3.49 -28.97
N ALA A 372 -16.53 3.59 -28.24
CA ALA A 372 -16.90 2.59 -27.24
C ALA A 372 -17.08 1.22 -27.90
N GLY A 373 -16.49 0.20 -27.28
CA GLY A 373 -16.60 -1.20 -27.69
C GLY A 373 -18.02 -1.76 -27.52
N ALA A 374 -18.16 -3.04 -27.88
CA ALA A 374 -19.38 -3.77 -27.55
C ALA A 374 -19.61 -3.78 -26.03
N SER A 375 -20.87 -3.78 -25.61
CA SER A 375 -21.19 -3.73 -24.18
C SER A 375 -21.32 -5.11 -23.55
N LEU A 376 -20.88 -5.24 -22.30
CA LEU A 376 -21.24 -6.33 -21.41
C LEU A 376 -22.44 -5.91 -20.56
N ALA A 377 -23.58 -6.56 -20.73
CA ALA A 377 -24.65 -6.50 -19.73
C ALA A 377 -24.23 -7.37 -18.54
N LEU A 378 -23.93 -6.72 -17.42
CA LEU A 378 -23.52 -7.32 -16.16
C LEU A 378 -24.55 -6.97 -15.09
N THR A 379 -25.06 -7.95 -14.37
CA THR A 379 -25.94 -7.68 -13.22
C THR A 379 -25.14 -7.84 -11.93
N ILE A 380 -24.96 -6.73 -11.20
CA ILE A 380 -24.58 -6.79 -9.80
C ILE A 380 -25.82 -7.21 -9.04
N ALA A 381 -25.90 -8.49 -8.71
CA ALA A 381 -26.92 -8.98 -7.81
C ALA A 381 -26.68 -8.35 -6.44
N ALA A 382 -27.76 -7.96 -5.77
CA ALA A 382 -27.67 -7.78 -4.34
C ALA A 382 -27.07 -9.08 -3.78
N PRO A 383 -26.13 -9.02 -2.82
CA PRO A 383 -25.97 -10.17 -1.95
C PRO A 383 -27.39 -10.55 -1.51
N PRO A 384 -27.76 -11.84 -1.61
CA PRO A 384 -29.15 -12.26 -1.42
C PRO A 384 -29.69 -11.55 -0.18
N PRO A 385 -30.77 -10.75 -0.31
CA PRO A 385 -31.23 -9.94 0.80
C PRO A 385 -31.40 -10.87 2.00
N PRO A 386 -30.93 -10.53 3.20
CA PRO A 386 -31.59 -11.10 4.36
C PRO A 386 -33.07 -10.79 4.14
N PRO A 387 -33.96 -11.79 4.15
CA PRO A 387 -35.35 -11.61 3.75
C PRO A 387 -35.94 -10.35 4.41
N PRO A 388 -36.69 -9.48 3.70
CA PRO A 388 -37.39 -8.36 4.33
C PRO A 388 -38.29 -8.89 5.44
N ALA A 389 -38.31 -8.20 6.57
CA ALA A 389 -39.14 -8.56 7.71
C ALA A 389 -40.65 -8.38 7.40
N GLU A 390 -41.27 -9.39 6.79
CA GLU A 390 -42.43 -10.07 7.43
C GLU A 390 -41.95 -10.67 8.75
N PRO A 391 -42.79 -10.97 9.78
CA PRO A 391 -42.28 -11.58 11.01
C PRO A 391 -41.37 -12.75 10.59
N PRO A 392 -40.07 -12.73 10.99
CA PRO A 392 -39.07 -13.60 10.37
C PRO A 392 -39.60 -15.02 10.43
N THR A 393 -39.73 -15.68 9.28
CA THR A 393 -39.91 -17.14 9.32
C THR A 393 -38.63 -17.64 9.96
N PRO A 394 -38.69 -18.17 11.19
CA PRO A 394 -37.47 -18.47 11.91
C PRO A 394 -36.69 -19.49 11.09
N ILE A 395 -35.42 -19.22 10.89
CA ILE A 395 -34.49 -20.20 10.36
C ILE A 395 -33.86 -20.80 11.61
N ILE A 396 -34.02 -22.11 11.77
CA ILE A 396 -33.36 -22.88 12.81
C ILE A 396 -32.32 -23.73 12.06
N ASP A 397 -31.04 -23.47 12.32
CA ASP A 397 -29.90 -24.28 11.87
C ASP A 397 -29.76 -24.47 10.36
N GLY A 398 -29.82 -23.36 9.63
CA GLY A 398 -29.61 -23.35 8.17
C GLY A 398 -30.78 -23.92 7.35
N VAL A 399 -31.88 -24.32 7.99
CA VAL A 399 -33.09 -24.82 7.32
C VAL A 399 -34.28 -23.86 7.54
N PRO A 400 -35.00 -23.44 6.49
CA PRO A 400 -36.18 -22.59 6.64
C PRO A 400 -37.34 -23.37 7.29
N VAL A 401 -37.89 -22.89 8.41
CA VAL A 401 -39.08 -23.49 9.07
C VAL A 401 -40.28 -22.55 9.04
N THR A 402 -41.50 -23.08 8.97
CA THR A 402 -42.74 -22.26 8.97
C THR A 402 -43.38 -22.28 10.37
N GLN A 403 -43.56 -21.11 11.00
CA GLN A 403 -44.28 -20.98 12.27
C GLN A 403 -45.70 -20.45 12.06
N GLN A 404 -46.68 -21.11 12.66
CA GLN A 404 -48.09 -20.73 12.59
C GLN A 404 -48.68 -20.55 13.99
N THR A 405 -49.38 -19.43 14.21
CA THR A 405 -50.08 -19.19 15.47
C THR A 405 -51.33 -20.05 15.57
N VAL A 406 -51.50 -20.78 16.67
CA VAL A 406 -52.65 -21.63 16.95
C VAL A 406 -53.31 -21.19 18.27
N LEU A 407 -54.65 -21.13 18.26
CA LEU A 407 -55.43 -20.81 19.45
C LEU A 407 -55.52 -22.07 20.33
N LEU A 408 -55.02 -21.99 21.55
CA LEU A 408 -55.08 -23.09 22.50
C LEU A 408 -56.51 -23.19 23.08
N PRO A 409 -57.00 -24.39 23.40
CA PRO A 409 -58.30 -24.55 24.07
C PRO A 409 -58.24 -23.84 25.43
N GLY A 410 -58.84 -22.65 25.55
CA GLY A 410 -58.73 -21.78 26.74
C GLY A 410 -58.43 -20.31 26.43
N GLY A 411 -58.16 -19.94 25.18
CA GLY A 411 -58.08 -18.54 24.74
C GLY A 411 -56.68 -17.92 24.75
N GLY A 412 -55.64 -18.71 25.06
CA GLY A 412 -54.24 -18.32 24.86
C GLY A 412 -53.76 -18.57 23.43
N ILE A 413 -52.72 -17.87 23.01
CA ILE A 413 -52.05 -18.01 21.70
C ILE A 413 -50.76 -18.81 21.87
N GLY A 414 -50.57 -19.86 21.07
CA GLY A 414 -49.33 -20.65 20.98
C GLY A 414 -48.80 -20.71 19.55
N THR A 415 -47.58 -21.22 19.35
CA THR A 415 -46.90 -21.25 18.04
C THR A 415 -46.56 -22.69 17.64
N ARG A 416 -46.95 -23.11 16.42
CA ARG A 416 -46.65 -24.41 15.81
C ARG A 416 -45.57 -24.25 14.74
N THR A 417 -44.43 -24.92 14.89
CA THR A 417 -43.31 -24.89 13.92
C THR A 417 -43.33 -26.14 13.02
N ILE A 418 -43.19 -25.97 11.70
CA ILE A 418 -43.16 -27.04 10.69
C ILE A 418 -41.79 -27.03 9.98
N ILE A 419 -41.06 -28.14 10.04
CA ILE A 419 -39.76 -28.33 9.38
C ILE A 419 -39.96 -29.18 8.11
N PRO A 420 -39.52 -28.74 6.92
CA PRO A 420 -39.62 -29.55 5.71
C PRO A 420 -38.56 -30.67 5.69
N ILE A 421 -38.98 -31.88 5.29
CA ILE A 421 -38.08 -33.03 5.09
C ILE A 421 -37.21 -32.77 3.85
N ILE A 422 -35.88 -32.83 4.01
CA ILE A 422 -34.93 -32.86 2.87
C ILE A 422 -34.97 -34.28 2.26
N THR A 423 -35.07 -34.35 0.93
CA THR A 423 -35.43 -35.52 0.10
C THR A 423 -34.57 -36.78 0.30
N ALA A 424 -35.13 -37.93 -0.10
CA ALA A 424 -34.67 -39.31 0.09
C ALA A 424 -33.33 -39.71 -0.57
N ASP A 425 -32.55 -38.77 -1.08
CA ASP A 425 -31.42 -39.05 -1.98
C ASP A 425 -30.05 -38.78 -1.33
N ARG A 426 -30.00 -38.55 -0.01
CA ARG A 426 -28.76 -38.36 0.74
C ARG A 426 -28.16 -39.72 1.15
N PRO A 427 -26.98 -40.13 0.65
CA PRO A 427 -26.42 -41.47 0.83
C PRO A 427 -25.72 -41.70 2.19
N ASP A 428 -25.68 -40.70 3.07
CA ASP A 428 -25.04 -40.72 4.39
C ASP A 428 -26.03 -40.78 5.57
N SER A 429 -27.33 -40.93 5.31
CA SER A 429 -28.29 -41.11 6.40
C SER A 429 -28.11 -42.48 7.08
N SER A 430 -27.85 -42.47 8.39
CA SER A 430 -27.74 -43.73 9.16
C SER A 430 -29.10 -44.30 9.61
N GLY A 431 -30.21 -43.77 9.07
CA GLY A 431 -31.39 -44.59 8.75
C GLY A 431 -32.40 -44.87 9.87
N GLY A 432 -32.46 -44.06 10.93
CA GLY A 432 -33.53 -44.15 11.92
C GLY A 432 -34.86 -43.57 11.44
N ALA A 433 -35.95 -44.33 11.46
CA ALA A 433 -37.29 -43.80 11.20
C ALA A 433 -37.67 -42.81 12.33
N GLY A 434 -37.67 -41.51 12.04
CA GLY A 434 -38.02 -40.46 13.01
C GLY A 434 -36.87 -39.59 13.51
N THR A 435 -35.66 -39.75 12.95
CA THR A 435 -34.48 -38.90 13.24
C THR A 435 -34.02 -38.17 11.98
N ALA A 436 -33.71 -36.89 12.09
CA ALA A 436 -33.12 -36.10 11.01
C ALA A 436 -31.60 -35.98 11.22
N ASP A 437 -30.83 -36.24 10.16
CA ASP A 437 -29.39 -36.02 10.15
C ASP A 437 -29.10 -34.55 9.82
N ILE A 438 -28.46 -33.83 10.74
CA ILE A 438 -28.03 -32.44 10.56
C ILE A 438 -26.50 -32.41 10.36
N PRO A 439 -26.01 -32.04 9.17
CA PRO A 439 -24.59 -31.80 8.94
C PRO A 439 -24.18 -30.47 9.58
N LEU A 440 -23.17 -30.52 10.44
CA LEU A 440 -22.52 -29.36 11.02
C LEU A 440 -21.21 -29.14 10.23
N VAL A 441 -21.12 -27.99 9.56
CA VAL A 441 -20.03 -27.66 8.65
C VAL A 441 -19.12 -26.59 9.25
N THR A 442 -17.82 -26.72 9.03
CA THR A 442 -16.85 -25.67 9.32
C THR A 442 -17.06 -24.46 8.40
N ALA A 443 -16.59 -23.28 8.80
CA ALA A 443 -16.66 -22.05 7.99
C ALA A 443 -15.98 -22.18 6.61
N GLY A 444 -15.08 -23.16 6.43
CA GLY A 444 -14.38 -23.47 5.19
C GLY A 444 -15.02 -24.57 4.32
N GLY A 445 -16.17 -25.13 4.71
CA GLY A 445 -16.88 -26.17 3.94
C GLY A 445 -16.18 -27.54 3.86
N GLY A 446 -15.07 -27.72 4.59
CA GLY A 446 -14.31 -28.96 4.68
C GLY A 446 -14.64 -29.72 5.96
N THR A 447 -15.13 -30.96 5.79
CA THR A 447 -15.40 -31.99 6.81
C THR A 447 -16.57 -31.69 7.79
N LEU A 448 -17.38 -32.72 8.08
CA LEU A 448 -18.73 -32.63 8.66
C LEU A 448 -18.84 -33.37 10.00
N LEU A 449 -19.38 -32.72 11.03
CA LEU A 449 -19.89 -33.37 12.26
C LEU A 449 -21.37 -33.68 12.03
N LEU A 450 -21.79 -34.95 12.18
CA LEU A 450 -23.19 -35.35 11.92
C LEU A 450 -23.96 -35.50 13.22
N ALA A 451 -25.04 -34.74 13.38
CA ALA A 451 -25.96 -34.86 14.50
C ALA A 451 -27.25 -35.56 14.10
N GLN A 452 -27.72 -36.49 14.92
CA GLN A 452 -29.01 -37.17 14.71
C GLN A 452 -30.02 -36.71 15.75
N ILE A 453 -30.93 -35.84 15.35
CA ILE A 453 -31.94 -35.30 16.27
C ILE A 453 -33.30 -35.98 16.06
N ALA A 454 -34.01 -36.23 17.17
CA ALA A 454 -35.43 -36.54 17.10
C ALA A 454 -36.20 -35.29 16.61
N THR A 455 -37.27 -35.49 15.83
CA THR A 455 -38.09 -34.39 15.35
C THR A 455 -38.60 -33.51 16.50
N GLY A 456 -38.23 -32.22 16.52
CA GLY A 456 -38.69 -31.23 17.53
C GLY A 456 -37.60 -30.65 18.44
N PHE A 457 -36.35 -31.10 18.33
CA PHE A 457 -35.17 -30.47 18.96
C PHE A 457 -34.38 -29.65 17.95
N GLY A 458 -33.86 -28.48 18.33
CA GLY A 458 -32.99 -27.64 17.49
C GLY A 458 -31.53 -27.69 17.97
N LEU A 459 -30.58 -27.45 17.08
CA LEU A 459 -29.14 -27.57 17.27
C LEU A 459 -28.36 -26.44 16.58
N THR A 460 -28.04 -25.37 17.30
CA THR A 460 -27.16 -24.33 16.75
C THR A 460 -25.70 -24.69 16.99
N ALA A 461 -24.86 -24.62 15.95
CA ALA A 461 -23.42 -24.81 16.05
C ALA A 461 -22.64 -23.57 15.59
N VAL A 462 -21.54 -23.27 16.26
CA VAL A 462 -20.58 -22.22 15.88
C VAL A 462 -19.19 -22.84 15.84
N GLY A 463 -18.63 -22.93 14.64
CA GLY A 463 -17.35 -23.59 14.37
C GLY A 463 -16.18 -22.65 14.08
N GLY A 464 -14.97 -23.12 14.38
CA GLY A 464 -13.70 -22.51 14.02
C GLY A 464 -12.89 -23.37 13.03
N ASP A 465 -11.80 -22.81 12.48
CA ASP A 465 -10.91 -23.56 11.58
C ASP A 465 -10.21 -24.72 12.30
N SER A 466 -10.06 -25.86 11.61
CA SER A 466 -9.22 -26.99 12.05
C SER A 466 -7.76 -26.55 12.26
N GLN A 467 -7.20 -26.75 13.46
CA GLN A 467 -5.82 -26.36 13.79
C GLN A 467 -4.97 -27.55 14.29
N PRO A 468 -3.62 -27.52 14.18
CA PRO A 468 -2.75 -28.52 14.80
C PRO A 468 -2.89 -28.54 16.33
N ALA A 469 -2.92 -29.72 16.94
CA ALA A 469 -3.02 -29.89 18.38
C ALA A 469 -1.79 -29.30 19.07
N GLY A 470 -2.03 -28.55 20.14
CA GLY A 470 -0.98 -27.95 20.97
C GLY A 470 -0.82 -26.42 20.87
N SER A 471 -1.42 -25.77 19.87
CA SER A 471 -1.42 -24.29 19.76
C SER A 471 -2.76 -23.63 20.12
N SER A 472 -3.75 -24.40 20.58
CA SER A 472 -5.17 -23.97 20.65
C SER A 472 -5.82 -24.09 22.03
N ALA A 473 -5.03 -24.20 23.12
CA ALA A 473 -5.58 -24.08 24.48
C ALA A 473 -6.42 -22.80 24.64
N ASP A 474 -5.95 -21.69 24.07
CA ASP A 474 -6.67 -20.43 24.04
C ASP A 474 -7.99 -20.50 23.24
N HIS A 475 -8.04 -21.25 22.14
CA HIS A 475 -9.26 -21.42 21.36
C HIS A 475 -10.29 -22.30 22.07
N LEU A 476 -9.88 -23.41 22.70
CA LEU A 476 -10.79 -24.24 23.50
C LEU A 476 -11.27 -23.47 24.73
N SER A 477 -10.38 -22.75 25.42
CA SER A 477 -10.74 -21.89 26.55
C SER A 477 -11.66 -20.74 26.13
N MET A 478 -11.42 -20.09 24.98
CA MET A 478 -12.32 -19.06 24.44
C MET A 478 -13.67 -19.63 24.02
N ALA A 479 -13.71 -20.80 23.38
CA ALA A 479 -14.97 -21.47 22.99
C ALA A 479 -15.79 -21.87 24.22
N LEU A 480 -15.14 -22.44 25.25
CA LEU A 480 -15.76 -22.77 26.53
C LEU A 480 -16.28 -21.53 27.26
N LEU A 481 -15.49 -20.45 27.31
CA LEU A 481 -15.88 -19.21 27.97
C LEU A 481 -17.02 -18.49 27.23
N ALA A 482 -16.97 -18.47 25.90
CA ALA A 482 -18.01 -17.86 25.06
C ALA A 482 -19.31 -18.67 25.04
N ALA A 483 -19.24 -19.99 25.28
CA ALA A 483 -20.40 -20.88 25.35
C ALA A 483 -21.06 -20.91 26.74
N ALA A 484 -20.36 -20.45 27.79
CA ALA A 484 -20.85 -20.48 29.16
C ALA A 484 -20.98 -19.08 29.82
N PRO A 485 -21.33 -17.98 29.12
CA PRO A 485 -21.14 -16.60 29.62
C PRO A 485 -21.97 -16.27 30.86
N ASP A 486 -23.13 -16.92 31.03
CA ASP A 486 -24.06 -16.73 32.15
C ASP A 486 -23.97 -17.84 33.22
N HIS A 487 -23.02 -18.77 33.07
CA HIS A 487 -22.76 -19.84 34.05
C HIS A 487 -21.84 -19.34 35.16
N SER A 488 -21.82 -20.06 36.29
CA SER A 488 -20.98 -19.65 37.42
C SER A 488 -19.50 -19.69 37.03
N SER A 489 -18.69 -18.78 37.59
CA SER A 489 -17.25 -18.75 37.32
C SER A 489 -16.55 -20.07 37.69
N GLY A 490 -17.10 -20.83 38.65
CA GLY A 490 -16.63 -22.17 38.97
C GLY A 490 -16.82 -23.17 37.82
N ASP A 491 -17.97 -23.12 37.14
CA ASP A 491 -18.27 -23.99 35.98
C ASP A 491 -17.38 -23.66 34.79
N GLN A 492 -17.26 -22.37 34.48
CA GLN A 492 -16.42 -21.88 33.40
C GLN A 492 -14.96 -22.27 33.60
N ASN A 493 -14.44 -22.08 34.82
CA ASN A 493 -13.06 -22.42 35.17
C ASN A 493 -12.81 -23.93 35.11
N HIS A 494 -13.75 -24.73 35.64
CA HIS A 494 -13.63 -26.19 35.66
C HIS A 494 -13.54 -26.78 34.24
N LEU A 495 -14.46 -26.36 33.36
CA LEU A 495 -14.49 -26.82 31.98
C LEU A 495 -13.24 -26.37 31.21
N ALA A 496 -12.84 -25.09 31.37
CA ALA A 496 -11.67 -24.53 30.70
C ALA A 496 -10.36 -25.18 31.16
N GLY A 497 -10.16 -25.36 32.46
CA GLY A 497 -8.93 -25.92 33.01
C GLY A 497 -8.76 -27.41 32.71
N ASN A 498 -9.83 -28.20 32.77
CA ASN A 498 -9.73 -29.59 32.37
C ASN A 498 -9.63 -29.76 30.84
N GLY A 499 -10.24 -28.88 30.05
CA GLY A 499 -10.01 -28.79 28.61
C GLY A 499 -8.53 -28.54 28.27
N ALA A 500 -7.88 -27.64 29.01
CA ALA A 500 -6.45 -27.41 28.87
C ALA A 500 -5.59 -28.63 29.26
N ASN A 501 -6.04 -29.45 30.23
CA ASN A 501 -5.35 -30.70 30.56
C ASN A 501 -5.53 -31.76 29.46
N PHE A 502 -6.71 -31.87 28.86
CA PHE A 502 -6.93 -32.78 27.73
C PHE A 502 -5.98 -32.44 26.56
N ILE A 503 -5.82 -31.16 26.22
CA ILE A 503 -4.91 -30.74 25.15
C ILE A 503 -3.46 -31.17 25.42
N LYS A 504 -3.02 -31.20 26.69
CA LYS A 504 -1.68 -31.68 27.07
C LYS A 504 -1.50 -33.20 26.89
N GLN A 505 -2.58 -33.95 26.74
CA GLN A 505 -2.55 -35.39 26.50
C GLN A 505 -2.53 -35.72 24.99
N LEU A 506 -2.85 -34.76 24.12
CA LEU A 506 -2.77 -34.92 22.67
C LEU A 506 -1.32 -34.77 22.17
N ALA A 507 -0.98 -35.48 21.10
CA ALA A 507 0.30 -35.29 20.41
C ALA A 507 0.32 -33.94 19.66
N ALA A 508 1.44 -33.22 19.72
CA ALA A 508 1.60 -31.83 19.25
C ALA A 508 1.43 -31.58 17.72
N THR A 509 0.98 -32.57 16.94
CA THR A 509 0.88 -32.50 15.47
C THR A 509 -0.46 -33.00 14.92
N VAL A 510 -1.45 -33.16 15.78
CA VAL A 510 -2.72 -33.82 15.44
C VAL A 510 -3.79 -32.78 15.12
N PRO A 511 -4.44 -32.74 13.95
CA PRO A 511 -5.47 -31.74 13.69
C PRO A 511 -6.68 -31.92 14.64
N LEU A 512 -7.14 -30.83 15.25
CA LEU A 512 -8.26 -30.79 16.20
C LEU A 512 -9.36 -29.84 15.69
N LEU A 513 -10.58 -30.34 15.56
CA LEU A 513 -11.79 -29.57 15.29
C LEU A 513 -12.47 -29.21 16.63
N VAL A 514 -12.73 -27.93 16.87
CA VAL A 514 -13.44 -27.44 18.07
C VAL A 514 -14.76 -26.82 17.64
N GLU A 515 -15.87 -27.37 18.14
CA GLU A 515 -17.23 -26.93 17.82
C GLU A 515 -18.03 -26.66 19.10
N THR A 516 -18.72 -25.53 19.15
CA THR A 516 -19.70 -25.24 20.20
C THR A 516 -21.08 -25.58 19.70
N ILE A 517 -21.80 -26.39 20.47
CA ILE A 517 -23.11 -26.93 20.18
C ILE A 517 -24.08 -26.46 21.26
N THR A 518 -25.07 -25.67 20.88
CA THR A 518 -26.15 -25.25 21.78
C THR A 518 -27.45 -25.93 21.36
N LEU A 519 -28.06 -26.64 22.31
CA LEU A 519 -29.34 -27.31 22.12
C LEU A 519 -30.47 -26.33 22.45
N SER A 520 -31.47 -26.20 21.58
CA SER A 520 -32.64 -25.34 21.81
C SER A 520 -33.93 -26.17 21.98
N SER A 521 -34.86 -25.69 22.82
CA SER A 521 -36.08 -26.42 23.20
C SER A 521 -37.35 -25.95 22.48
N GLY A 522 -38.28 -26.88 22.27
CA GLY A 522 -39.58 -26.60 21.61
C GLY A 522 -40.64 -27.70 21.66
N ALA A 523 -40.32 -28.93 22.04
CA ALA A 523 -41.29 -30.02 22.30
C ALA A 523 -40.68 -31.08 23.24
N THR A 524 -41.51 -32.04 23.67
CA THR A 524 -41.21 -33.14 24.61
C THR A 524 -39.84 -33.79 24.39
N ALA A 525 -39.07 -34.01 25.48
CA ALA A 525 -37.75 -34.66 25.53
C ALA A 525 -37.60 -35.80 24.50
N PRO A 526 -36.44 -35.94 23.83
CA PRO A 526 -36.28 -36.98 22.84
C PRO A 526 -36.36 -38.33 23.56
N THR A 527 -37.21 -39.23 23.07
CA THR A 527 -37.29 -40.61 23.58
C THR A 527 -36.17 -41.49 23.03
N ALA A 528 -35.49 -41.03 21.97
CA ALA A 528 -34.32 -41.65 21.37
C ALA A 528 -33.05 -40.83 21.67
N PRO A 529 -31.87 -41.44 21.72
CA PRO A 529 -30.62 -40.72 21.96
C PRO A 529 -30.25 -39.77 20.80
N LEU A 530 -29.76 -38.58 21.14
CA LEU A 530 -29.13 -37.66 20.18
C LEU A 530 -27.68 -38.09 19.94
N THR A 531 -27.35 -38.51 18.73
CA THR A 531 -25.98 -38.96 18.39
C THR A 531 -25.22 -37.85 17.68
N LEU A 532 -24.06 -37.45 18.20
CA LEU A 532 -23.11 -36.53 17.58
C LEU A 532 -21.89 -37.33 17.10
N THR A 533 -21.66 -37.34 15.79
CA THR A 533 -20.62 -38.14 15.15
C THR A 533 -19.54 -37.27 14.54
N GLY A 534 -18.37 -37.24 15.18
CA GLY A 534 -17.16 -36.60 14.68
C GLY A 534 -16.54 -37.33 13.50
N THR A 535 -15.39 -36.83 13.04
CA THR A 535 -14.79 -37.28 11.79
C THR A 535 -13.67 -38.27 12.04
N PRO A 536 -13.68 -39.49 11.48
CA PRO A 536 -12.61 -40.46 11.74
C PRO A 536 -11.20 -40.03 11.27
N ALA A 537 -11.10 -39.03 10.40
CA ALA A 537 -9.85 -38.53 9.83
C ALA A 537 -9.22 -37.37 10.64
N GLN A 538 -9.91 -36.85 11.66
CA GLN A 538 -9.50 -35.69 12.43
C GLN A 538 -10.05 -35.77 13.86
N HIS A 539 -9.25 -35.38 14.85
CA HIS A 539 -9.73 -35.41 16.23
C HIS A 539 -10.79 -34.33 16.45
N THR A 540 -11.84 -34.67 17.20
CA THR A 540 -13.01 -33.81 17.41
C THR A 540 -13.18 -33.49 18.89
N ALA A 541 -13.27 -32.20 19.22
CA ALA A 541 -13.60 -31.68 20.56
C ALA A 541 -14.90 -30.88 20.52
N LEU A 542 -15.87 -31.24 21.36
CA LEU A 542 -17.18 -30.59 21.43
C LEU A 542 -17.38 -29.85 22.76
N VAL A 543 -17.98 -28.66 22.69
CA VAL A 543 -18.57 -27.99 23.85
C VAL A 543 -20.08 -28.04 23.67
N ILE A 544 -20.78 -28.74 24.56
CA ILE A 544 -22.21 -29.00 24.42
C ILE A 544 -22.96 -28.32 25.56
N ASP A 545 -23.73 -27.29 25.22
CA ASP A 545 -24.69 -26.68 26.12
C ASP A 545 -26.03 -27.42 26.06
N ALA A 546 -26.27 -28.20 27.12
CA ALA A 546 -27.47 -28.99 27.38
C ALA A 546 -28.37 -28.34 28.46
N SER A 547 -28.12 -27.09 28.87
CA SER A 547 -28.92 -26.39 29.89
C SER A 547 -30.41 -26.26 29.53
N HIS A 548 -30.72 -26.26 28.22
CA HIS A 548 -32.07 -26.12 27.70
C HIS A 548 -32.74 -27.47 27.36
N VAL A 549 -32.10 -28.62 27.61
CA VAL A 549 -32.74 -29.93 27.44
C VAL A 549 -33.25 -30.49 28.77
N PRO A 550 -34.34 -31.29 28.77
CA PRO A 550 -34.83 -31.91 30.00
C PRO A 550 -33.79 -32.84 30.63
N ALA A 551 -33.67 -32.80 31.97
CA ALA A 551 -32.78 -33.66 32.73
C ALA A 551 -32.99 -35.14 32.37
N GLY A 552 -31.91 -35.85 32.07
CA GLY A 552 -31.93 -37.26 31.67
C GLY A 552 -32.01 -37.51 30.16
N SER A 553 -32.02 -36.46 29.32
CA SER A 553 -31.86 -36.59 27.87
C SER A 553 -30.56 -37.33 27.52
N GLN A 554 -30.62 -38.29 26.58
CA GLN A 554 -29.46 -39.08 26.19
C GLN A 554 -28.71 -38.45 25.02
N LEU A 555 -27.43 -38.15 25.23
CA LEU A 555 -26.45 -37.74 24.24
C LEU A 555 -25.50 -38.91 23.98
N VAL A 556 -25.23 -39.24 22.71
CA VAL A 556 -24.28 -40.28 22.30
C VAL A 556 -23.18 -39.62 21.49
N LEU A 557 -21.93 -39.81 21.89
CA LEU A 557 -20.75 -39.20 21.27
C LEU A 557 -19.94 -40.26 20.54
N ASN A 558 -19.84 -40.12 19.22
CA ASN A 558 -19.19 -41.07 18.33
C ASN A 558 -18.05 -40.44 17.52
N ALA A 559 -16.88 -41.07 17.48
CA ALA A 559 -15.66 -40.49 16.90
C ALA A 559 -15.37 -39.06 17.43
N VAL A 560 -15.60 -38.85 18.73
CA VAL A 560 -15.34 -37.58 19.44
C VAL A 560 -14.30 -37.86 20.51
N ASP A 561 -13.16 -37.18 20.45
CA ASP A 561 -12.05 -37.40 21.38
C ASP A 561 -12.26 -36.69 22.72
N PHE A 562 -12.96 -35.55 22.69
CA PHE A 562 -13.24 -34.74 23.86
C PHE A 562 -14.64 -34.14 23.83
N ALA A 563 -15.33 -34.14 24.98
CA ALA A 563 -16.55 -33.36 25.13
C ALA A 563 -16.65 -32.71 26.51
N ALA A 564 -16.96 -31.41 26.51
CA ALA A 564 -17.34 -30.63 27.67
C ALA A 564 -18.86 -30.45 27.69
N ILE A 565 -19.50 -30.78 28.80
CA ILE A 565 -20.96 -30.83 28.93
C ILE A 565 -21.41 -29.81 29.97
N ILE A 566 -22.26 -28.88 29.54
CA ILE A 566 -22.89 -27.87 30.38
C ILE A 566 -24.35 -28.26 30.59
N GLY A 567 -24.80 -28.34 31.85
CA GLY A 567 -26.16 -28.73 32.22
C GLY A 567 -26.37 -30.23 32.46
N ALA A 568 -27.57 -30.59 32.91
CA ALA A 568 -27.90 -31.94 33.35
C ALA A 568 -28.27 -32.87 32.18
N ALA A 569 -27.31 -33.67 31.70
CA ALA A 569 -27.51 -34.63 30.61
C ALA A 569 -26.98 -36.03 30.93
N ASN A 570 -27.54 -37.04 30.23
CA ASN A 570 -27.01 -38.40 30.21
C ASN A 570 -26.10 -38.53 28.98
N VAL A 571 -24.80 -38.62 29.17
CA VAL A 571 -23.80 -38.63 28.09
C VAL A 571 -23.17 -40.00 27.94
N THR A 572 -23.26 -40.57 26.75
CA THR A 572 -22.69 -41.87 26.40
C THR A 572 -21.55 -41.68 25.41
N GLY A 573 -20.34 -41.96 25.86
CA GLY A 573 -19.12 -41.92 25.07
C GLY A 573 -18.73 -43.29 24.53
N ASN A 574 -18.59 -43.43 23.21
CA ASN A 574 -18.22 -44.70 22.58
C ASN A 574 -16.84 -44.68 21.89
N THR A 575 -16.09 -43.58 22.03
CA THR A 575 -14.80 -43.40 21.38
C THR A 575 -13.67 -43.88 22.28
N ALA A 576 -12.74 -44.66 21.73
CA ALA A 576 -11.57 -45.15 22.45
C ALA A 576 -10.68 -43.98 22.91
N GLY A 577 -10.25 -43.99 24.17
CA GLY A 577 -9.41 -42.91 24.73
C GLY A 577 -10.13 -41.57 24.94
N GLN A 578 -11.46 -41.55 24.83
CA GLN A 578 -12.25 -40.32 24.95
C GLN A 578 -12.17 -39.69 26.34
N THR A 579 -12.13 -38.37 26.38
CA THR A 579 -12.21 -37.57 27.61
C THR A 579 -13.56 -36.85 27.69
N LEU A 580 -14.32 -37.11 28.75
CA LEU A 580 -15.60 -36.46 29.03
C LEU A 580 -15.51 -35.59 30.27
N ILE A 581 -16.07 -34.39 30.21
CA ILE A 581 -15.95 -33.39 31.27
C ILE A 581 -17.30 -32.77 31.60
N GLY A 582 -17.60 -32.64 32.89
CA GLY A 582 -18.83 -32.05 33.43
C GLY A 582 -18.69 -30.66 34.04
N ASP A 583 -19.83 -30.00 34.28
CA ASP A 583 -19.98 -28.73 34.98
C ASP A 583 -20.57 -28.96 36.40
N ALA A 584 -21.07 -27.95 37.13
CA ALA A 584 -21.69 -28.16 38.44
C ALA A 584 -23.06 -28.89 38.40
N ALA A 585 -23.62 -29.20 37.24
CA ALA A 585 -24.88 -29.93 37.17
C ALA A 585 -24.66 -31.43 37.47
N SER A 586 -25.69 -32.09 38.01
CA SER A 586 -25.66 -33.55 38.17
C SER A 586 -25.89 -34.24 36.82
N GLN A 587 -24.93 -35.04 36.42
CA GLN A 587 -24.78 -35.64 35.11
C GLN A 587 -24.57 -37.15 35.22
N ARG A 588 -24.87 -37.85 34.14
CA ARG A 588 -24.55 -39.27 34.04
C ARG A 588 -23.66 -39.50 32.85
N PHE A 589 -22.43 -39.92 33.11
CA PHE A 589 -21.50 -40.33 32.07
C PHE A 589 -21.52 -41.84 31.90
N THR A 590 -21.51 -42.32 30.67
CA THR A 590 -21.37 -43.73 30.33
C THR A 590 -20.27 -43.86 29.30
N VAL A 591 -19.11 -44.40 29.65
CA VAL A 591 -18.01 -44.62 28.69
C VAL A 591 -17.88 -46.10 28.31
N SER A 592 -17.63 -46.36 27.02
CA SER A 592 -17.49 -47.72 26.50
C SER A 592 -16.14 -48.36 26.85
N SER A 593 -16.12 -49.69 26.86
CA SER A 593 -14.95 -50.49 27.20
C SER A 593 -13.92 -50.53 26.05
N GLY A 594 -12.87 -49.70 26.09
CA GLY A 594 -11.81 -49.75 25.08
C GLY A 594 -10.68 -48.73 25.29
N SER A 595 -9.45 -49.22 25.50
CA SER A 595 -8.17 -48.49 25.43
C SER A 595 -8.04 -47.15 26.18
N GLY A 596 -8.69 -47.02 27.35
CA GLY A 596 -8.32 -46.05 28.39
C GLY A 596 -8.85 -44.62 28.23
N GLY A 597 -10.16 -44.44 28.41
CA GLY A 597 -10.79 -43.10 28.46
C GLY A 597 -10.69 -42.42 29.83
N ALA A 598 -11.13 -41.17 29.91
CA ALA A 598 -11.18 -40.41 31.15
C ALA A 598 -12.52 -39.70 31.32
N VAL A 599 -13.08 -39.76 32.51
CA VAL A 599 -14.24 -38.94 32.89
C VAL A 599 -13.84 -38.09 34.07
N PHE A 600 -13.98 -36.78 33.89
CA PHE A 600 -13.80 -35.77 34.93
C PHE A 600 -15.18 -35.17 35.20
N ALA A 601 -15.90 -35.82 36.10
CA ALA A 601 -17.20 -35.36 36.54
C ALA A 601 -17.07 -34.06 37.34
N GLY A 602 -18.20 -33.40 37.48
CA GLY A 602 -18.39 -31.99 37.68
C GLY A 602 -18.30 -31.51 39.12
N GLY A 603 -19.23 -30.62 39.44
CA GLY A 603 -19.60 -30.26 40.82
C GLY A 603 -20.96 -30.81 41.27
N GLY A 604 -21.63 -31.59 40.44
CA GLY A 604 -22.91 -32.23 40.74
C GLY A 604 -22.75 -33.62 41.36
N SER A 605 -23.85 -34.24 41.81
CA SER A 605 -23.82 -35.65 42.22
C SER A 605 -23.91 -36.55 40.98
N ASP A 606 -22.76 -37.00 40.51
CA ASP A 606 -22.61 -37.60 39.20
C ASP A 606 -22.63 -39.13 39.23
N THR A 607 -23.14 -39.71 38.16
CA THR A 607 -23.12 -41.17 37.95
C THR A 607 -22.16 -41.52 36.83
N LEU A 608 -21.03 -42.13 37.19
CA LEU A 608 -19.95 -42.53 36.29
C LEU A 608 -20.11 -44.00 35.93
N SER A 609 -20.87 -44.31 34.88
CA SER A 609 -21.10 -45.67 34.41
C SER A 609 -19.98 -46.12 33.48
N PHE A 610 -19.40 -47.28 33.76
CA PHE A 610 -18.39 -47.89 32.92
C PHE A 610 -18.60 -49.39 32.82
N THR A 611 -18.38 -49.91 31.61
CA THR A 611 -18.27 -51.36 31.41
C THR A 611 -16.80 -51.68 31.26
N LEU A 612 -16.28 -52.56 32.11
CA LEU A 612 -15.04 -53.28 31.80
C LEU A 612 -15.43 -54.43 30.86
N PRO A 613 -14.72 -54.66 29.74
CA PRO A 613 -15.17 -55.62 28.74
C PRO A 613 -15.19 -57.03 29.35
N ASN A 614 -16.36 -57.66 29.32
CA ASN A 614 -16.48 -59.07 29.59
C ASN A 614 -16.22 -59.83 28.29
N ALA A 615 -15.09 -60.55 28.25
CA ALA A 615 -14.72 -61.57 27.27
C ALA A 615 -15.21 -61.36 25.82
N GLN A 616 -14.39 -60.71 24.98
CA GLN A 616 -14.20 -61.12 23.59
C GLN A 616 -12.93 -60.50 22.97
N GLY A 617 -12.26 -61.28 22.14
CA GLY A 617 -10.88 -61.08 21.73
C GLY A 617 -10.63 -59.87 20.83
N ALA A 618 -9.45 -59.27 20.99
CA ALA A 618 -8.85 -58.38 20.02
C ALA A 618 -7.47 -58.93 19.62
N THR A 619 -7.33 -59.24 18.33
CA THR A 619 -6.08 -59.55 17.63
C THR A 619 -5.40 -58.26 17.16
N HIS A 620 -4.09 -58.17 17.42
CA HIS A 620 -3.02 -57.40 16.76
C HIS A 620 -3.33 -56.11 15.94
N GLY A 621 -2.70 -54.99 16.33
CA GLY A 621 -2.39 -53.86 15.44
C GLY A 621 -1.83 -52.59 16.14
N ASP A 622 -0.59 -52.22 15.77
CA ASP A 622 0.17 -50.95 15.95
C ASP A 622 0.69 -50.50 17.36
N PRO A 623 2.04 -50.43 17.56
CA PRO A 623 2.68 -49.96 18.79
C PRO A 623 3.14 -48.49 18.70
N ARG A 624 2.28 -47.51 19.02
CA ARG A 624 2.71 -46.12 19.36
C ARG A 624 1.75 -45.41 20.32
N ALA A 625 1.91 -45.65 21.63
CA ALA A 625 1.47 -44.75 22.70
C ALA A 625 2.04 -45.23 24.05
N ALA A 626 3.30 -44.89 24.33
CA ALA A 626 3.95 -45.22 25.59
C ALA A 626 4.04 -43.97 26.47
N ALA A 627 2.96 -43.64 27.19
CA ALA A 627 3.00 -42.75 28.37
C ALA A 627 1.76 -42.85 29.30
N ALA A 628 1.04 -43.96 29.33
CA ALA A 628 0.17 -44.45 30.44
C ALA A 628 -0.33 -45.84 29.99
N ALA A 629 -0.44 -46.81 30.88
CA ALA A 629 -0.64 -48.21 30.47
C ALA A 629 -1.88 -48.40 29.56
N PRO A 630 -1.77 -49.10 28.41
CA PRO A 630 -2.89 -49.33 27.51
C PRO A 630 -3.92 -50.23 28.20
N GLY A 631 -4.96 -49.65 28.80
CA GLY A 631 -6.01 -50.37 29.52
C GLY A 631 -6.61 -49.67 30.74
N THR A 632 -6.07 -48.52 31.19
CA THR A 632 -6.58 -47.81 32.37
C THR A 632 -7.63 -46.76 32.01
N THR A 633 -8.84 -46.86 32.56
CA THR A 633 -9.87 -45.81 32.47
C THR A 633 -9.86 -44.96 33.73
N ILE A 634 -9.84 -43.64 33.62
CA ILE A 634 -9.91 -42.73 34.77
C ILE A 634 -11.36 -42.32 35.01
N LEU A 635 -11.84 -42.50 36.24
CA LEU A 635 -13.16 -42.09 36.69
C LEU A 635 -12.99 -41.14 37.87
N HIS A 636 -13.10 -39.85 37.63
CA HIS A 636 -12.98 -38.82 38.65
C HIS A 636 -14.36 -38.24 38.95
N GLY A 637 -14.87 -38.38 40.18
CA GLY A 637 -16.21 -37.91 40.57
C GLY A 637 -16.36 -36.40 40.61
N GLY A 638 -15.31 -35.71 41.02
CA GLY A 638 -15.41 -34.26 41.19
C GLY A 638 -16.06 -33.91 42.51
N LEU A 639 -16.85 -32.85 42.57
CA LEU A 639 -17.48 -32.43 43.82
C LEU A 639 -18.92 -32.90 43.84
N GLY A 640 -19.38 -33.47 44.95
CA GLY A 640 -20.73 -33.99 45.04
C GLY A 640 -20.75 -35.35 45.73
N ALA A 641 -21.89 -36.03 45.65
CA ALA A 641 -21.99 -37.41 46.05
C ALA A 641 -22.02 -38.28 44.79
N ASP A 642 -20.85 -38.76 44.39
CA ASP A 642 -20.61 -39.44 43.14
C ASP A 642 -20.69 -40.96 43.29
N THR A 643 -21.11 -41.60 42.22
CA THR A 643 -21.22 -43.06 42.15
C THR A 643 -20.57 -43.59 40.88
N ALA A 644 -19.52 -44.41 41.03
CA ALA A 644 -18.96 -45.19 39.93
C ALA A 644 -19.73 -46.50 39.78
N VAL A 645 -20.34 -46.73 38.62
CA VAL A 645 -21.19 -47.89 38.33
C VAL A 645 -20.49 -48.87 37.40
N PHE A 646 -20.35 -50.11 37.83
CA PHE A 646 -19.78 -51.23 37.08
C PHE A 646 -20.89 -52.23 36.72
N SER A 647 -20.85 -52.75 35.50
CA SER A 647 -21.93 -53.59 34.94
C SER A 647 -21.97 -55.03 35.45
N GLY A 648 -20.87 -55.57 35.98
CA GLY A 648 -20.78 -56.93 36.54
C GLY A 648 -21.05 -57.01 38.05
N ALA A 649 -20.97 -58.23 38.60
CA ALA A 649 -21.07 -58.45 40.04
C ALA A 649 -19.75 -58.07 40.72
N SER A 650 -19.82 -57.64 41.99
CA SER A 650 -18.66 -57.24 42.79
C SER A 650 -17.58 -58.33 42.85
N THR A 651 -17.97 -59.61 42.78
CA THR A 651 -17.05 -60.76 42.76
C THR A 651 -16.25 -60.90 41.46
N ASP A 652 -16.67 -60.26 40.37
CA ASP A 652 -16.00 -60.30 39.07
C ASP A 652 -14.77 -59.37 39.04
N TYR A 653 -14.63 -58.52 40.05
CA TYR A 653 -13.59 -57.50 40.15
C TYR A 653 -12.64 -57.73 41.32
N THR A 654 -11.41 -57.25 41.15
CA THR A 654 -10.43 -57.02 42.21
C THR A 654 -10.46 -55.53 42.53
N ILE A 655 -10.73 -55.18 43.78
CA ILE A 655 -10.83 -53.79 44.25
C ILE A 655 -9.63 -53.53 45.17
N GLU A 656 -8.73 -52.65 44.75
CA GLU A 656 -7.56 -52.24 45.52
C GLU A 656 -7.74 -50.79 45.96
N ARG A 657 -7.79 -50.56 47.27
CA ARG A 657 -7.91 -49.21 47.84
C ARG A 657 -6.51 -48.65 48.07
N HIS A 658 -6.24 -47.50 47.49
CA HIS A 658 -5.04 -46.70 47.71
C HIS A 658 -5.41 -45.41 48.44
N GLN A 659 -4.42 -44.60 48.81
CA GLN A 659 -4.66 -43.44 49.68
C GLN A 659 -5.46 -42.32 49.00
N GLY A 660 -5.28 -42.12 47.70
CA GLY A 660 -5.98 -41.08 46.93
C GLY A 660 -6.94 -41.61 45.86
N TYR A 661 -7.07 -42.93 45.71
CA TYR A 661 -7.85 -43.54 44.63
C TYR A 661 -8.16 -45.02 44.91
N VAL A 662 -9.09 -45.59 44.15
CA VAL A 662 -9.41 -47.02 44.14
C VAL A 662 -9.20 -47.59 42.76
N THR A 663 -8.44 -48.67 42.67
CA THR A 663 -8.27 -49.41 41.42
C THR A 663 -9.30 -50.54 41.37
N VAL A 664 -10.15 -50.55 40.35
CA VAL A 664 -11.12 -51.62 40.09
C VAL A 664 -10.70 -52.38 38.83
N THR A 665 -10.24 -53.61 39.01
CA THR A 665 -9.69 -54.45 37.92
C THR A 665 -10.62 -55.61 37.64
N ALA A 666 -10.97 -55.87 36.38
CA ALA A 666 -11.74 -57.07 36.04
C ALA A 666 -10.86 -58.33 36.16
N LYS A 667 -11.29 -59.35 36.91
CA LYS A 667 -10.52 -60.60 37.06
C LYS A 667 -10.32 -61.33 35.73
N ALA A 668 -11.29 -61.21 34.83
CA ALA A 668 -11.23 -61.80 33.49
C ALA A 668 -10.23 -61.10 32.55
N GLN A 669 -9.88 -59.84 32.82
CA GLN A 669 -8.93 -59.05 32.03
C GLN A 669 -8.06 -58.19 32.96
N PRO A 670 -7.06 -58.78 33.63
CA PRO A 670 -6.24 -58.08 34.64
C PRO A 670 -5.38 -56.94 34.08
N GLN A 671 -5.31 -56.80 32.76
CA GLN A 671 -4.61 -55.71 32.09
C GLN A 671 -5.47 -54.45 31.93
N GLN A 672 -6.79 -54.53 32.20
CA GLN A 672 -7.70 -53.40 32.16
C GLN A 672 -8.25 -53.09 33.55
N HIS A 673 -8.14 -51.84 33.96
CA HIS A 673 -8.59 -51.39 35.27
C HIS A 673 -9.15 -49.97 35.22
N ALA A 674 -10.12 -49.70 36.07
CA ALA A 674 -10.62 -48.35 36.30
C ALA A 674 -9.91 -47.75 37.51
N LEU A 675 -9.35 -46.57 37.33
CA LEU A 675 -8.81 -45.73 38.39
C LEU A 675 -9.90 -44.78 38.85
N VAL A 676 -10.51 -45.08 40.01
CA VAL A 676 -11.60 -44.31 40.59
C VAL A 676 -11.04 -43.31 41.60
N ILE A 677 -11.30 -42.03 41.38
CA ILE A 677 -10.72 -40.91 42.14
C ILE A 677 -11.88 -40.03 42.61
N ASN A 678 -11.87 -39.65 43.89
CA ASN A 678 -12.87 -38.74 44.46
C ASN A 678 -14.32 -39.17 44.17
N VAL A 679 -14.69 -40.38 44.57
CA VAL A 679 -16.02 -40.97 44.42
C VAL A 679 -16.45 -41.61 45.74
N GLU A 680 -17.69 -41.39 46.17
CA GLU A 680 -18.20 -41.83 47.48
C GLU A 680 -18.66 -43.28 47.46
N SER A 681 -19.09 -43.81 46.31
CA SER A 681 -19.55 -45.20 46.23
C SER A 681 -19.25 -45.90 44.91
N LEU A 682 -18.96 -47.20 45.02
CA LEU A 682 -18.87 -48.12 43.89
C LEU A 682 -20.14 -48.97 43.83
N LYS A 683 -20.86 -48.93 42.72
CA LYS A 683 -22.08 -49.71 42.50
C LYS A 683 -21.84 -50.81 41.48
N PHE A 684 -22.13 -52.04 41.86
CA PHE A 684 -22.09 -53.25 41.04
C PHE A 684 -23.52 -53.76 40.80
N SER A 685 -23.68 -54.79 39.97
CA SER A 685 -25.01 -55.36 39.69
C SER A 685 -25.64 -56.04 40.93
N ASP A 686 -24.83 -56.47 41.89
CA ASP A 686 -25.20 -57.25 43.07
C ASP A 686 -24.98 -56.51 44.42
N ALA A 687 -24.18 -55.44 44.44
CA ALA A 687 -23.79 -54.74 45.67
C ALA A 687 -23.45 -53.27 45.44
N THR A 688 -23.57 -52.44 46.48
CA THR A 688 -22.98 -51.09 46.53
C THR A 688 -21.98 -51.05 47.67
N LEU A 689 -20.74 -50.65 47.37
CA LEU A 689 -19.66 -50.49 48.32
C LEU A 689 -19.44 -48.99 48.56
N ALA A 690 -19.68 -48.55 49.79
CA ALA A 690 -19.25 -47.22 50.22
C ALA A 690 -17.72 -47.17 50.27
N LEU A 691 -17.15 -46.11 49.70
CA LEU A 691 -15.75 -45.77 49.90
C LEU A 691 -15.70 -44.83 51.11
N ASP A 692 -14.71 -45.03 51.99
CA ASP A 692 -14.57 -44.16 53.16
C ASP A 692 -14.21 -42.76 52.64
N ASN A 693 -15.17 -41.84 52.70
CA ASN A 693 -14.95 -40.46 52.35
C ASN A 693 -13.96 -39.89 53.39
N ARG A 694 -12.78 -39.49 52.95
CA ARG A 694 -11.91 -38.68 53.80
C ARG A 694 -12.27 -37.23 53.51
N ASP A 695 -12.97 -36.58 54.43
CA ASP A 695 -13.33 -35.16 54.34
C ASP A 695 -12.12 -34.28 53.95
N ALA A 696 -10.93 -34.67 54.42
CA ALA A 696 -9.64 -34.09 54.05
C ALA A 696 -9.29 -34.16 52.55
N LEU A 697 -9.54 -35.28 51.87
CA LEU A 697 -9.27 -35.43 50.44
C LEU A 697 -10.26 -34.62 49.60
N SER A 698 -11.52 -34.59 50.02
CA SER A 698 -12.58 -33.80 49.39
C SER A 698 -12.32 -32.29 49.55
N ALA A 699 -11.80 -31.86 50.70
CA ALA A 699 -11.34 -30.49 50.90
C ALA A 699 -10.13 -30.15 50.00
N ILE A 700 -9.15 -31.05 49.87
CA ILE A 700 -8.02 -30.88 48.94
C ILE A 700 -8.50 -30.81 47.48
N ALA A 701 -9.53 -31.60 47.11
CA ALA A 701 -10.13 -31.58 45.77
C ALA A 701 -10.74 -30.21 45.45
N GLY A 702 -11.52 -29.65 46.40
CA GLY A 702 -12.10 -28.31 46.29
C GLY A 702 -11.02 -27.22 46.14
N LEU A 703 -9.94 -27.33 46.92
CA LEU A 703 -8.84 -26.38 46.84
C LEU A 703 -8.09 -26.43 45.51
N TYR A 704 -7.86 -27.61 44.94
CA TYR A 704 -7.21 -27.74 43.63
C TYR A 704 -8.01 -27.04 42.53
N ARG A 705 -9.33 -27.12 42.60
CA ARG A 705 -10.24 -26.38 41.72
C ARG A 705 -10.05 -24.87 41.92
N ASP A 706 -10.13 -24.39 43.15
CA ASP A 706 -10.16 -22.95 43.43
C ASP A 706 -8.80 -22.27 43.20
N ALA A 707 -7.71 -22.97 43.49
CA ALA A 707 -6.36 -22.43 43.35
C ALA A 707 -5.78 -22.62 41.94
N LEU A 708 -6.14 -23.71 41.24
CA LEU A 708 -5.50 -24.10 39.97
C LEU A 708 -6.46 -24.20 38.78
N GLY A 709 -7.77 -23.95 38.99
CA GLY A 709 -8.79 -24.01 37.95
C GLY A 709 -9.02 -25.41 37.35
N ARG A 710 -8.55 -26.47 37.99
CA ARG A 710 -8.64 -27.85 37.48
C ARG A 710 -8.75 -28.88 38.59
N GLN A 711 -9.24 -30.07 38.27
CA GLN A 711 -9.23 -31.18 39.22
C GLN A 711 -7.80 -31.68 39.47
N ALA A 712 -7.53 -32.11 40.71
CA ALA A 712 -6.27 -32.75 41.04
C ALA A 712 -6.18 -34.10 40.33
N ASP A 713 -5.01 -34.44 39.80
CA ASP A 713 -4.77 -35.80 39.32
C ASP A 713 -4.56 -36.77 40.49
N TYR A 714 -4.63 -38.07 40.21
CA TYR A 714 -4.44 -39.11 41.24
C TYR A 714 -3.07 -39.02 41.92
N LEU A 715 -2.05 -38.47 41.25
CA LEU A 715 -0.72 -38.29 41.81
C LEU A 715 -0.72 -37.15 42.84
N GLY A 716 -1.43 -36.05 42.56
CA GLY A 716 -1.67 -34.97 43.50
C GLY A 716 -2.41 -35.44 44.75
N PHE A 717 -3.52 -36.17 44.59
CA PHE A 717 -4.25 -36.72 45.74
C PHE A 717 -3.42 -37.71 46.55
N ASP A 718 -2.68 -38.62 45.90
CA ASP A 718 -1.81 -39.55 46.61
C ASP A 718 -0.65 -38.82 47.31
N TYR A 719 -0.08 -37.78 46.69
CA TYR A 719 0.97 -36.96 47.29
C TYR A 719 0.48 -36.22 48.55
N TRP A 720 -0.61 -35.46 48.44
CA TRP A 720 -1.13 -34.68 49.58
C TRP A 720 -1.83 -35.54 50.61
N GLY A 721 -2.53 -36.60 50.19
CA GLY A 721 -3.13 -37.57 51.09
C GLY A 721 -2.09 -38.29 51.95
N ARG A 722 -0.91 -38.61 51.39
CA ARG A 722 0.22 -39.13 52.16
C ARG A 722 0.85 -38.07 53.07
N ALA A 723 0.96 -36.82 52.61
CA ALA A 723 1.50 -35.73 53.43
C ALA A 723 0.65 -35.51 54.68
N GLU A 724 -0.67 -35.50 54.52
CA GLU A 724 -1.63 -35.37 55.63
C GLU A 724 -1.53 -36.56 56.61
N GLN A 725 -1.44 -37.79 56.12
CA GLN A 725 -1.25 -38.97 57.00
C GLN A 725 0.07 -38.97 57.76
N ASN A 726 1.09 -38.32 57.19
CA ASN A 726 2.38 -38.12 57.85
C ASN A 726 2.34 -36.93 58.84
N GLY A 727 1.17 -36.35 59.11
CA GLY A 727 0.95 -35.34 60.13
C GLY A 727 1.04 -33.89 59.66
N ILE A 728 1.07 -33.63 58.35
CA ILE A 728 0.99 -32.26 57.82
C ILE A 728 -0.45 -31.76 57.90
N SER A 729 -0.65 -30.55 58.43
CA SER A 729 -1.97 -29.94 58.56
C SER A 729 -2.58 -29.63 57.18
N LEU A 730 -3.92 -29.70 57.06
CA LEU A 730 -4.60 -29.28 55.83
C LEU A 730 -4.35 -27.80 55.51
N GLY A 731 -4.20 -26.96 56.54
CA GLY A 731 -3.82 -25.56 56.35
C GLY A 731 -2.45 -25.39 55.73
N ARG A 732 -1.48 -26.24 56.08
CA ARG A 732 -0.16 -26.19 55.46
C ARG A 732 -0.20 -26.63 54.00
N ILE A 733 -0.91 -27.73 53.73
CA ILE A 733 -1.15 -28.22 52.36
C ILE A 733 -1.81 -27.12 51.54
N ALA A 734 -2.77 -26.40 52.13
CA ALA A 734 -3.48 -25.34 51.44
C ALA A 734 -2.57 -24.17 51.06
N LEU A 735 -1.76 -23.69 52.01
CA LEU A 735 -0.76 -22.65 51.74
C LEU A 735 0.24 -23.08 50.66
N ASP A 736 0.70 -24.33 50.68
CA ASP A 736 1.67 -24.82 49.70
C ASP A 736 1.04 -24.92 48.28
N ILE A 737 -0.25 -25.26 48.16
CA ILE A 737 -0.97 -25.28 46.88
C ILE A 737 -1.20 -23.87 46.34
N ILE A 738 -1.76 -22.95 47.14
CA ILE A 738 -2.09 -21.58 46.68
C ILE A 738 -0.85 -20.73 46.41
N SER A 739 0.27 -21.02 47.08
CA SER A 739 1.57 -20.36 46.84
C SER A 739 2.44 -21.09 45.81
N SER A 740 1.95 -22.21 45.25
CA SER A 740 2.70 -22.96 44.25
C SER A 740 2.96 -22.10 43.00
N PRO A 741 4.07 -22.34 42.27
CA PRO A 741 4.33 -21.63 41.02
C PRO A 741 3.21 -21.74 39.98
N ALA A 742 2.47 -22.86 40.00
CA ALA A 742 1.32 -23.08 39.12
C ALA A 742 0.13 -22.18 39.53
N SER A 743 -0.15 -22.08 40.82
CA SER A 743 -1.17 -21.15 41.34
C SER A 743 -0.78 -19.70 41.05
N GLN A 744 0.48 -19.32 41.27
CA GLN A 744 0.97 -17.95 41.02
C GLN A 744 0.87 -17.50 39.56
N GLN A 745 0.88 -18.45 38.60
CA GLN A 745 0.67 -18.15 37.19
C GLN A 745 -0.80 -17.80 36.88
N LEU A 746 -1.74 -18.35 37.64
CA LEU A 746 -3.18 -18.15 37.46
C LEU A 746 -3.69 -16.99 38.34
N HIS A 747 -3.24 -16.97 39.60
CA HIS A 747 -3.57 -16.00 40.61
C HIS A 747 -2.27 -15.58 41.34
N PRO A 748 -1.72 -14.38 41.07
CA PRO A 748 -0.48 -13.93 41.71
C PRO A 748 -0.72 -13.61 43.20
N ILE A 749 -0.70 -14.65 44.03
CA ILE A 749 -0.87 -14.60 45.47
C ILE A 749 0.50 -14.50 46.13
N VAL A 750 0.77 -13.36 46.76
CA VAL A 750 1.99 -13.11 47.53
C VAL A 750 1.61 -12.63 48.92
N PHE A 751 1.81 -13.50 49.91
CA PHE A 751 1.67 -13.14 51.32
C PHE A 751 2.85 -12.26 51.73
N ASN A 752 2.56 -11.06 52.22
CA ASN A 752 3.56 -10.03 52.51
C ASN A 752 3.67 -9.69 54.01
N GLY A 753 2.90 -10.37 54.86
CA GLY A 753 2.87 -10.17 56.30
C GLY A 753 1.89 -9.10 56.77
N ASP A 754 1.20 -8.39 55.86
CA ASP A 754 0.09 -7.52 56.23
C ASP A 754 -1.16 -8.36 56.50
N SER A 755 -1.70 -8.26 57.71
CA SER A 755 -2.79 -9.15 58.15
C SER A 755 -4.08 -8.98 57.35
N THR A 756 -4.37 -7.79 56.82
CA THR A 756 -5.61 -7.56 56.07
C THR A 756 -5.46 -8.10 54.66
N HIS A 757 -4.32 -7.81 54.04
CA HIS A 757 -3.95 -8.30 52.71
C HIS A 757 -3.81 -9.82 52.68
N ASP A 758 -3.10 -10.41 53.65
CA ASP A 758 -2.84 -11.85 53.67
C ASP A 758 -4.11 -12.66 53.95
N ILE A 759 -5.03 -12.16 54.78
CA ILE A 759 -6.34 -12.80 54.99
C ILE A 759 -7.19 -12.70 53.72
N GLU A 760 -7.19 -11.54 53.05
CA GLU A 760 -7.95 -11.38 51.81
C GLU A 760 -7.45 -12.31 50.71
N LEU A 761 -6.13 -12.46 50.59
CA LEU A 761 -5.52 -13.41 49.69
C LEU A 761 -5.81 -14.87 50.05
N LEU A 762 -5.98 -15.18 51.33
CA LEU A 762 -6.35 -16.53 51.77
C LEU A 762 -7.81 -16.86 51.39
N TYR A 763 -8.72 -15.90 51.53
CA TYR A 763 -10.11 -16.04 51.07
C TYR A 763 -10.18 -16.20 49.54
N LEU A 764 -9.43 -15.38 48.81
CA LEU A 764 -9.34 -15.50 47.35
C LEU A 764 -8.71 -16.83 46.91
N GLY A 765 -7.67 -17.30 47.60
CA GLY A 765 -6.94 -18.51 47.24
C GLY A 765 -7.66 -19.81 47.59
N ILE A 766 -8.44 -19.84 48.67
CA ILE A 766 -9.15 -21.05 49.12
C ILE A 766 -10.59 -21.11 48.60
N PHE A 767 -11.30 -19.98 48.56
CA PHE A 767 -12.73 -19.93 48.25
C PHE A 767 -13.05 -19.19 46.95
N SER A 768 -12.03 -18.63 46.26
CA SER A 768 -12.21 -17.81 45.07
C SER A 768 -13.17 -16.62 45.24
N ARG A 769 -13.27 -16.07 46.46
CA ARG A 769 -14.10 -14.90 46.79
C ARG A 769 -13.38 -13.94 47.73
N HIS A 770 -13.86 -12.69 47.74
CA HIS A 770 -13.46 -11.70 48.73
C HIS A 770 -14.14 -11.98 50.08
N SER A 771 -13.46 -11.62 51.18
CA SER A 771 -14.06 -11.72 52.51
C SER A 771 -15.12 -10.63 52.71
N ASP A 772 -16.09 -10.88 53.59
CA ASP A 772 -16.96 -9.82 54.08
C ASP A 772 -16.28 -9.05 55.22
N ALA A 773 -16.87 -7.90 55.59
CA ALA A 773 -16.29 -7.01 56.58
C ALA A 773 -16.13 -7.65 57.98
N ASP A 774 -17.03 -8.57 58.35
CA ASP A 774 -17.05 -9.19 59.68
C ASP A 774 -16.05 -10.36 59.75
N GLY A 775 -15.99 -11.18 58.69
CA GLY A 775 -15.02 -12.26 58.52
C GLY A 775 -13.58 -11.73 58.47
N MET A 776 -13.34 -10.65 57.70
CA MET A 776 -12.05 -9.96 57.67
C MET A 776 -11.63 -9.51 59.08
N ALA A 777 -12.53 -8.81 59.80
CA ALA A 777 -12.23 -8.28 61.12
C ALA A 777 -11.92 -9.38 62.15
N PHE A 778 -12.61 -10.53 62.05
CA PHE A 778 -12.39 -11.68 62.92
C PHE A 778 -11.00 -12.30 62.72
N TRP A 779 -10.63 -12.61 61.47
CA TRP A 779 -9.37 -13.31 61.19
C TRP A 779 -8.13 -12.42 61.30
N VAL A 780 -8.24 -11.13 60.96
CA VAL A 780 -7.20 -10.14 61.26
C VAL A 780 -6.93 -10.06 62.77
N LYS A 781 -8.00 -10.10 63.58
CA LYS A 781 -7.86 -10.14 65.05
C LYS A 781 -7.24 -11.45 65.54
N ALA A 782 -7.51 -12.59 64.89
CA ALA A 782 -6.86 -13.86 65.21
C ALA A 782 -5.34 -13.81 64.92
N LEU A 783 -4.91 -13.27 63.77
CA LEU A 783 -3.49 -13.04 63.47
C LEU A 783 -2.83 -12.13 64.52
N ALA A 784 -3.49 -11.03 64.90
CA ALA A 784 -3.00 -10.12 65.93
C ALA A 784 -2.87 -10.79 67.33
N ASN A 785 -3.67 -11.84 67.59
CA ASN A 785 -3.60 -12.64 68.81
C ASN A 785 -2.63 -13.84 68.72
N GLY A 786 -1.81 -13.91 67.68
CA GLY A 786 -0.71 -14.87 67.56
C GLY A 786 -1.05 -16.18 66.85
N PHE A 787 -2.23 -16.31 66.24
CA PHE A 787 -2.51 -17.42 65.32
C PHE A 787 -1.67 -17.26 64.04
N SER A 788 -1.16 -18.37 63.50
CA SER A 788 -0.45 -18.35 62.21
C SER A 788 -1.43 -18.42 61.03
N LEU A 789 -1.00 -17.94 59.86
CA LEU A 789 -1.75 -18.14 58.61
C LEU A 789 -2.04 -19.62 58.34
N GLU A 790 -1.09 -20.52 58.67
CA GLU A 790 -1.31 -21.97 58.56
C GLU A 790 -2.47 -22.45 59.43
N HIS A 791 -2.57 -21.95 60.67
CA HIS A 791 -3.65 -22.32 61.57
C HIS A 791 -5.00 -21.79 61.07
N ILE A 792 -5.04 -20.57 60.54
CA ILE A 792 -6.26 -19.98 59.97
C ILE A 792 -6.68 -20.74 58.71
N ALA A 793 -5.75 -21.00 57.80
CA ALA A 793 -5.97 -21.83 56.62
C ALA A 793 -6.46 -23.23 57.00
N ASN A 794 -5.93 -23.81 58.08
CA ASN A 794 -6.39 -25.11 58.56
C ASN A 794 -7.84 -25.07 59.03
N ASN A 795 -8.28 -23.98 59.66
CA ASN A 795 -9.69 -23.81 60.01
C ASN A 795 -10.58 -23.61 58.77
N PHE A 796 -10.09 -22.93 57.73
CA PHE A 796 -10.83 -22.79 56.47
C PHE A 796 -11.04 -24.15 55.82
N MET A 797 -10.00 -24.98 55.77
CA MET A 797 -10.05 -26.31 55.17
C MET A 797 -10.98 -27.30 55.88
N HIS A 798 -11.29 -27.09 57.16
CA HIS A 798 -12.28 -27.87 57.94
C HIS A 798 -13.61 -27.12 58.11
N SER A 799 -13.79 -26.00 57.41
CA SER A 799 -15.05 -25.26 57.48
C SER A 799 -16.15 -26.06 56.78
N GLN A 800 -17.40 -25.84 57.18
CA GLN A 800 -18.55 -26.44 56.51
C GLN A 800 -18.61 -26.09 55.00
N GLU A 801 -18.08 -24.92 54.62
CA GLU A 801 -17.97 -24.49 53.22
C GLU A 801 -17.02 -25.39 52.42
N MET A 802 -15.93 -25.87 53.04
CA MET A 802 -15.00 -26.84 52.44
C MET A 802 -15.42 -28.30 52.62
N GLU A 803 -16.10 -28.67 53.71
CA GLU A 803 -16.53 -30.05 53.98
C GLU A 803 -17.81 -30.44 53.22
N LEU A 804 -18.68 -29.47 52.89
CA LEU A 804 -19.93 -29.70 52.14
C LEU A 804 -19.96 -29.04 50.75
N HIS A 805 -18.89 -28.33 50.37
CA HIS A 805 -18.71 -27.64 49.09
C HIS A 805 -19.90 -26.78 48.63
N LYS A 806 -20.67 -26.26 49.59
CA LYS A 806 -21.77 -25.32 49.34
C LYS A 806 -21.32 -23.94 49.76
N ILE A 807 -21.29 -23.01 48.80
CA ILE A 807 -21.23 -21.59 49.12
C ILE A 807 -22.51 -21.29 49.90
N GLY A 808 -22.38 -21.08 51.21
CA GLY A 808 -23.48 -20.56 52.01
C GLY A 808 -23.95 -19.24 51.40
N ALA A 809 -25.24 -18.94 51.47
CA ALA A 809 -25.75 -17.64 51.04
C ALA A 809 -24.83 -16.52 51.59
N PRO A 810 -24.55 -15.43 50.84
CA PRO A 810 -23.47 -14.47 51.09
C PRO A 810 -23.54 -13.69 52.42
N ASN A 811 -24.39 -14.10 53.36
CA ASN A 811 -24.66 -13.43 54.62
C ASN A 811 -24.34 -14.25 55.88
N TRP A 812 -23.69 -15.43 55.81
CA TRP A 812 -23.43 -16.24 57.01
C TRP A 812 -22.05 -16.93 57.01
N ASP A 813 -21.00 -16.18 57.35
CA ASP A 813 -19.65 -16.70 57.65
C ASP A 813 -19.52 -17.13 59.13
N PHE A 814 -20.49 -17.82 59.74
CA PHE A 814 -20.30 -18.40 61.09
C PHE A 814 -21.16 -19.64 61.37
N LEU A 815 -20.51 -20.80 61.45
CA LEU A 815 -20.82 -21.86 62.43
C LEU A 815 -19.52 -22.60 62.77
N ILE A 816 -18.80 -22.15 63.80
CA ILE A 816 -17.90 -23.02 64.55
C ILE A 816 -18.76 -23.63 65.66
N ALA A 817 -18.97 -24.95 65.62
CA ALA A 817 -19.53 -25.66 66.76
C ALA A 817 -18.53 -25.59 67.92
N ALA A 818 -19.02 -25.21 69.11
CA ALA A 818 -18.24 -25.05 70.34
C ALA A 818 -17.51 -26.31 70.78
#